data_AF-A0A9D6JH10-F1
#
_entry.id   AF-A0A9D6JH10-F1
#
_cell.length_a   1.000
_cell.length_b   1.000
_cell.length_c   1.000
_cell.angle_alpha   90.00
_cell.angle_beta   90.00
_cell.angle_gamma   90.00
#
_symmetry.space_group_name_H-M   'P 1'
#
loop_
_entity.id
_entity.type
_entity.pdbx_description
1 polymer ?
#
loop_
_entity_poly.entity_id
_entity_poly.type
_entity_poly.pdbx_seq_one_letter_code
_entity_poly.pdbx_strand_id
1 'polypeptide(L)'
;MTTNALAHSILLALAYLAAGWLGLQIPSVGTHITLVWFPTGIAVAALLRWGWRLWPGIYLGAFLANLAIGSAWPLAAGIAVGNTLAPLLTASLLKRAGFHPAFDRERDVAIFIGAACLGMMLSAFGGVTNLYVAELTPAESAVSSWLTWWMGDTVGVLLAAPILLSLSLDKLTILGRNHREFLLWVLASCATIWLAFFHDFDVQGQALPLAFLTLPLLAWAALRFGNPVTALAALSFSVAAAWGTATGHGTFNLYELHISLFLLWSYMTTTVLTGLLITALQAERRQAEQTLRSSEARLGSIINAAPIPFALNDEKQNITFLNKPFVNTFGYSLEDIPTLCDWWLKAYPDPAYREWVRSTWQSRFDHSKEHGSEFQPLEVKIVCKDGATRTVLVSAAPLVGNYIDTHLVVLYDITERIQAEGVIWKQANFDSLTGLPNRAMFRNLMQQEIMKSERTGTQLALCLIDLDQFKEVNDALGHDIGDILLKEAALRISHCMRGSDTVARLGGDEFTIIISEVTETAHLEAIAQKLITELATPFQLGSQTVHVSASIGICLYPNDANNIDSLMKNADQAMYAAKNQGRNRFSYFTPAMQEAAQIRLSLSNDMRLALQRQEFLLHYQPQVSIESGRVTGLEALVRWQHPEKGLIPPGVSIPIAEDTGLILPLGEWVLRTACYQLKQWREQGMVDVQMSVNLSARQFRQENLAASISRLLEEIGLPASSLELEITESLAMDNPVENTRTLHNLRNIGVGVAIDDFGTGHSSLGYLKDFPISCLKLDRSFIMHIETEPNDVIIVSAAIELAHDLGMDVVAEGVETSKQVEYLYRLRCDIIQGYYYCKPLPAGEVIRYITDRNQSPSHPTGNNIPPMDVLVIDDDEFICTMMASVFDSLGHRPHTVTNPIAGLDIIQQNPGQFGLILVDMLMPKMSGIDLVQAIRKINRDVPIVICTSYSIDAIHKAFKPFEKTCNLLNGINCFILEKPFTGDEVAHLAQKIFHVPAHLSA
;
A
#
# COMPACT_ATOMS: atom_id res chain seq x y z
N MET A 1 -45.37 15.12 -56.88
CA MET A 1 -44.65 16.41 -57.03
C MET A 1 -45.13 17.27 -58.22
N THR A 2 -45.90 16.74 -59.17
CA THR A 2 -46.47 17.49 -60.32
C THR A 2 -47.76 18.25 -60.00
N THR A 3 -48.54 17.80 -59.00
CA THR A 3 -49.84 18.38 -58.62
C THR A 3 -49.76 19.81 -58.06
N ASN A 4 -48.68 20.17 -57.35
CA ASN A 4 -48.50 21.53 -56.86
C ASN A 4 -48.10 22.53 -57.96
N ALA A 5 -47.34 22.12 -58.98
CA ALA A 5 -46.85 23.05 -60.01
C ALA A 5 -47.98 23.61 -60.89
N LEU A 6 -49.02 22.81 -61.15
CA LEU A 6 -50.19 23.26 -61.91
C LEU A 6 -51.03 24.24 -61.07
N ALA A 7 -51.30 23.93 -59.81
CA ALA A 7 -52.04 24.83 -58.91
C ALA A 7 -51.33 26.18 -58.71
N HIS A 8 -50.01 26.17 -58.49
CA HIS A 8 -49.21 27.40 -58.39
C HIS A 8 -49.15 28.16 -59.73
N SER A 9 -49.13 27.47 -60.87
CA SER A 9 -49.19 28.12 -62.20
C SER A 9 -50.54 28.80 -62.45
N ILE A 10 -51.66 28.16 -62.06
CA ILE A 10 -53.00 28.74 -62.16
C ILE A 10 -53.13 29.94 -61.22
N LEU A 11 -52.69 29.80 -59.97
CA LEU A 11 -52.67 30.89 -59.01
C LEU A 11 -51.83 32.07 -59.51
N LEU A 12 -50.65 31.80 -60.07
CA LEU A 12 -49.80 32.83 -60.65
C LEU A 12 -50.46 33.51 -61.86
N ALA A 13 -51.12 32.75 -62.74
CA ALA A 13 -51.85 33.31 -63.88
C ALA A 13 -52.97 34.26 -63.41
N LEU A 14 -53.75 33.84 -62.41
CA LEU A 14 -54.81 34.67 -61.81
C LEU A 14 -54.25 35.91 -61.11
N ALA A 15 -53.17 35.76 -60.34
CA ALA A 15 -52.52 36.88 -59.67
C ALA A 15 -51.89 37.88 -60.66
N TYR A 16 -51.27 37.38 -61.73
CA TYR A 16 -50.71 38.19 -62.81
C TYR A 16 -51.83 38.95 -63.55
N LEU A 17 -52.93 38.27 -63.88
CA LEU A 17 -54.10 38.88 -64.52
C LEU A 17 -54.74 39.95 -63.63
N ALA A 18 -54.97 39.65 -62.34
CA ALA A 18 -55.58 40.57 -61.40
C ALA A 18 -54.71 41.82 -61.15
N ALA A 19 -53.40 41.62 -60.98
CA ALA A 19 -52.45 42.73 -60.83
C ALA A 19 -52.31 43.54 -62.11
N GLY A 20 -52.40 42.90 -63.29
CA GLY A 20 -52.35 43.58 -64.59
C GLY A 20 -53.60 44.42 -64.80
N TRP A 21 -54.77 43.86 -64.50
CA TRP A 21 -56.04 44.58 -64.52
C TRP A 21 -56.03 45.78 -63.58
N LEU A 22 -55.53 45.62 -62.33
CA LEU A 22 -55.37 46.74 -61.40
C LEU A 22 -54.39 47.80 -61.90
N GLY A 23 -53.26 47.40 -62.49
CA GLY A 23 -52.27 48.32 -63.08
C GLY A 23 -52.84 49.15 -64.23
N LEU A 24 -53.81 48.61 -64.96
CA LEU A 24 -54.52 49.31 -66.04
C LEU A 24 -55.60 50.28 -65.54
N GLN A 25 -56.04 50.15 -64.29
CA GLN A 25 -56.93 51.13 -63.65
C GLN A 25 -56.18 52.38 -63.19
N ILE A 26 -54.84 52.33 -63.13
CA ILE A 26 -54.00 53.50 -62.88
C ILE A 26 -53.87 54.27 -64.21
N PRO A 27 -54.17 55.58 -64.26
CA PRO A 27 -54.19 56.33 -65.52
C PRO A 27 -52.90 56.20 -66.34
N SER A 28 -53.06 55.84 -67.61
CA SER A 28 -51.98 55.56 -68.57
C SER A 28 -51.61 56.78 -69.42
N VAL A 29 -50.36 56.85 -69.87
CA VAL A 29 -49.91 57.84 -70.86
C VAL A 29 -49.91 57.20 -72.25
N GLY A 30 -50.76 57.68 -73.15
CA GLY A 30 -50.94 57.14 -74.50
C GLY A 30 -51.74 55.84 -74.53
N THR A 31 -51.80 55.21 -75.72
CA THR A 31 -52.52 53.96 -75.94
C THR A 31 -51.73 52.77 -75.37
N HIS A 32 -52.14 52.31 -74.18
CA HIS A 32 -51.85 50.99 -73.58
C HIS A 32 -50.57 50.78 -72.74
N ILE A 33 -49.82 51.81 -72.31
CA ILE A 33 -48.67 51.62 -71.40
C ILE A 33 -49.01 52.08 -69.97
N THR A 34 -49.02 51.14 -69.03
CA THR A 34 -49.26 51.40 -67.59
C THR A 34 -48.03 52.02 -66.93
N LEU A 35 -48.26 52.94 -65.99
CA LEU A 35 -47.20 53.60 -65.22
C LEU A 35 -46.30 52.62 -64.44
N VAL A 36 -46.91 51.59 -63.83
CA VAL A 36 -46.22 50.57 -63.04
C VAL A 36 -46.86 49.22 -63.33
N TRP A 37 -46.05 48.24 -63.72
CA TRP A 37 -46.53 46.90 -64.04
C TRP A 37 -46.13 45.88 -62.96
N PHE A 38 -46.92 45.84 -61.88
CA PHE A 38 -46.75 44.90 -60.76
C PHE A 38 -46.72 43.41 -61.15
N PRO A 39 -47.43 42.92 -62.19
CA PRO A 39 -47.42 41.50 -62.53
C PRO A 39 -46.03 40.91 -62.77
N THR A 40 -45.12 41.69 -63.36
CA THR A 40 -43.74 41.27 -63.60
C THR A 40 -42.98 41.04 -62.28
N GLY A 41 -43.19 41.86 -61.25
CA GLY A 41 -42.60 41.63 -59.92
C GLY A 41 -43.18 40.41 -59.20
N ILE A 42 -44.49 40.16 -59.35
CA ILE A 42 -45.12 38.92 -58.86
C ILE A 42 -44.50 37.70 -59.54
N ALA A 43 -44.30 37.76 -60.86
CA ALA A 43 -43.69 36.69 -61.65
C ALA A 43 -42.25 36.40 -61.20
N VAL A 44 -41.40 37.43 -61.01
CA VAL A 44 -40.03 37.25 -60.51
C VAL A 44 -40.02 36.60 -59.13
N ALA A 45 -40.85 37.09 -58.19
CA ALA A 45 -40.94 36.52 -56.85
C ALA A 45 -41.40 35.05 -56.86
N ALA A 46 -42.39 34.71 -57.69
CA ALA A 46 -42.89 33.35 -57.84
C ALA A 46 -41.82 32.40 -58.43
N LEU A 47 -41.06 32.84 -59.43
CA LEU A 47 -39.97 32.04 -60.04
C LEU A 47 -38.80 31.80 -59.08
N LEU A 48 -38.51 32.76 -58.19
CA LEU A 48 -37.50 32.61 -57.15
C LEU A 48 -37.96 31.68 -56.02
N ARG A 49 -39.23 31.76 -55.60
CA ARG A 49 -39.80 30.92 -54.53
C ARG A 49 -40.13 29.49 -54.95
N TRP A 50 -40.74 29.31 -56.12
CA TRP A 50 -41.34 28.04 -56.54
C TRP A 50 -40.70 27.45 -57.80
N GLY A 51 -39.76 28.16 -58.43
CA GLY A 51 -38.93 27.64 -59.52
C GLY A 51 -39.44 27.94 -60.93
N TRP A 52 -38.64 27.56 -61.93
CA TRP A 52 -38.83 27.94 -63.34
C TRP A 52 -40.03 27.29 -64.03
N ARG A 53 -40.59 26.22 -63.45
CA ARG A 53 -41.72 25.47 -64.02
C ARG A 53 -43.04 26.26 -64.08
N LEU A 54 -43.09 27.44 -63.46
CA LEU A 54 -44.27 28.32 -63.43
C LEU A 54 -44.41 29.24 -64.65
N TRP A 55 -43.46 29.20 -65.59
CA TRP A 55 -43.52 30.03 -66.79
C TRP A 55 -44.84 29.93 -67.59
N PRO A 56 -45.54 28.76 -67.70
CA PRO A 56 -46.81 28.71 -68.41
C PRO A 56 -47.89 29.56 -67.75
N GLY A 57 -47.85 29.70 -66.42
CA GLY A 57 -48.75 30.56 -65.67
C GLY A 57 -48.50 32.05 -65.95
N ILE A 58 -47.24 32.45 -66.10
CA ILE A 58 -46.86 33.82 -66.48
C ILE A 58 -47.35 34.13 -67.90
N TYR A 59 -47.08 33.23 -68.85
CA TYR A 59 -47.51 33.39 -70.24
C TYR A 59 -49.03 33.48 -70.35
N LEU A 60 -49.75 32.58 -69.68
CA LEU A 60 -51.22 32.58 -69.68
C LEU A 60 -51.77 33.86 -69.04
N GLY A 61 -51.23 34.30 -67.91
CA GLY A 61 -51.63 35.54 -67.25
C GLY A 61 -51.38 36.78 -68.11
N ALA A 62 -50.21 36.88 -68.75
CA ALA A 62 -49.86 37.98 -69.64
C ALA A 62 -50.71 37.98 -70.92
N PHE A 63 -50.98 36.81 -71.49
CA PHE A 63 -51.83 36.64 -72.67
C PHE A 63 -53.28 37.07 -72.38
N LEU A 64 -53.86 36.58 -71.28
CA LEU A 64 -55.21 36.95 -70.85
C LEU A 64 -55.31 38.43 -70.48
N ALA A 65 -54.29 39.01 -69.84
CA ALA A 65 -54.26 40.42 -69.52
C ALA A 65 -54.29 41.30 -70.78
N ASN A 66 -53.53 40.95 -71.81
CA ASN A 66 -53.53 41.67 -73.09
C ASN A 66 -54.86 41.49 -73.87
N LEU A 67 -55.45 40.29 -73.85
CA LEU A 67 -56.77 40.05 -74.45
C LEU A 67 -57.88 40.85 -73.77
N ALA A 68 -57.82 41.00 -72.44
CA ALA A 68 -58.81 41.75 -71.67
C ALA A 68 -58.88 43.25 -72.05
N ILE A 69 -57.81 43.79 -72.66
CA ILE A 69 -57.71 45.18 -73.12
C ILE A 69 -58.20 45.32 -74.58
N GLY A 70 -58.55 44.20 -75.24
CA GLY A 70 -59.04 44.20 -76.62
C GLY A 70 -57.97 44.00 -77.70
N SER A 71 -56.74 43.65 -77.32
CA SER A 71 -55.66 43.36 -78.29
C SER A 71 -55.99 42.14 -79.14
N ALA A 72 -55.65 42.19 -80.44
CA ALA A 72 -55.77 41.03 -81.32
C ALA A 72 -54.92 39.86 -80.80
N TRP A 73 -55.43 38.62 -80.93
CA TRP A 73 -54.75 37.45 -80.37
C TRP A 73 -53.28 37.26 -80.81
N PRO A 74 -52.84 37.61 -82.05
CA PRO A 74 -51.43 37.49 -82.42
C PRO A 74 -50.54 38.49 -81.66
N LEU A 75 -51.03 39.73 -81.49
CA LEU A 75 -50.34 40.78 -80.75
C LEU A 75 -50.26 40.43 -79.25
N ALA A 76 -51.38 39.96 -78.68
CA ALA A 76 -51.42 39.53 -77.28
C ALA A 76 -50.46 38.35 -77.03
N ALA A 77 -50.38 37.38 -77.95
CA ALA A 77 -49.45 36.27 -77.87
C ALA A 77 -47.99 36.71 -77.96
N GLY A 78 -47.66 37.66 -78.85
CA GLY A 78 -46.33 38.22 -79.02
C GLY A 78 -45.82 38.98 -77.78
N ILE A 79 -46.66 39.86 -77.22
CA ILE A 79 -46.34 40.60 -76.00
C ILE A 79 -46.17 39.64 -74.80
N ALA A 80 -47.01 38.61 -74.71
CA ALA A 80 -46.92 37.61 -73.64
C ALA A 80 -45.58 36.84 -73.64
N VAL A 81 -44.94 36.64 -74.81
CA VAL A 81 -43.59 36.04 -74.88
C VAL A 81 -42.57 36.92 -74.16
N GLY A 82 -42.53 38.22 -74.49
CA GLY A 82 -41.62 39.18 -73.84
C GLY A 82 -41.83 39.26 -72.33
N ASN A 83 -43.09 39.38 -71.91
CA ASN A 83 -43.49 39.44 -70.50
C ASN A 83 -43.25 38.13 -69.71
N THR A 84 -43.00 37.01 -70.40
CA THR A 84 -42.63 35.73 -69.79
C THR A 84 -41.10 35.57 -69.73
N LEU A 85 -40.40 35.90 -70.80
CA LEU A 85 -38.95 35.75 -70.87
C LEU A 85 -38.21 36.72 -69.93
N ALA A 86 -38.72 37.94 -69.75
CA ALA A 86 -38.10 38.94 -68.88
C ALA A 86 -38.01 38.48 -67.40
N PRO A 87 -39.10 38.06 -66.72
CA PRO A 87 -39.01 37.48 -65.38
C PRO A 87 -38.14 36.21 -65.28
N LEU A 88 -38.15 35.36 -66.31
CA LEU A 88 -37.31 34.15 -66.37
C LEU A 88 -35.82 34.49 -66.41
N LEU A 89 -35.44 35.50 -67.21
CA LEU A 89 -34.07 35.97 -67.29
C LEU A 89 -33.63 36.59 -65.95
N THR A 90 -34.44 37.48 -65.36
CA THR A 90 -34.16 38.08 -64.04
C THR A 90 -33.97 37.01 -62.97
N ALA A 91 -34.88 36.04 -62.86
CA ALA A 91 -34.77 34.97 -61.86
C ALA A 91 -33.54 34.06 -62.10
N SER A 92 -33.16 33.85 -63.36
CA SER A 92 -31.98 33.05 -63.72
C SER A 92 -30.67 33.77 -63.39
N LEU A 93 -30.59 35.07 -63.66
CA LEU A 93 -29.45 35.92 -63.29
C LEU A 93 -29.26 35.95 -61.77
N LEU A 94 -30.35 36.12 -61.02
CA LEU A 94 -30.33 36.13 -59.55
C LEU A 94 -29.84 34.80 -58.97
N LYS A 95 -30.34 33.66 -59.46
CA LYS A 95 -29.88 32.34 -59.01
C LYS A 95 -28.40 32.09 -59.31
N ARG A 96 -27.90 32.51 -60.49
CA ARG A 96 -26.48 32.38 -60.85
C ARG A 96 -25.57 33.25 -59.99
N ALA A 97 -26.03 34.42 -59.58
CA ALA A 97 -25.26 35.36 -58.78
C ALA A 97 -25.23 35.03 -57.27
N GLY A 98 -25.94 33.96 -56.84
CA GLY A 98 -26.00 33.53 -55.45
C GLY A 98 -26.92 34.40 -54.58
N PHE A 99 -27.97 34.98 -55.17
CA PHE A 99 -28.88 35.90 -54.49
C PHE A 99 -29.64 35.27 -53.31
N HIS A 100 -29.62 35.93 -52.16
CA HIS A 100 -30.43 35.58 -50.99
C HIS A 100 -31.73 36.41 -50.91
N PRO A 101 -32.93 35.78 -50.88
CA PRO A 101 -34.22 36.48 -50.87
C PRO A 101 -34.54 37.31 -49.62
N ALA A 102 -33.65 37.33 -48.61
CA ALA A 102 -33.87 38.03 -47.35
C ALA A 102 -33.60 39.54 -47.46
N PHE A 103 -32.80 39.98 -48.44
CA PHE A 103 -32.28 41.35 -48.57
C PHE A 103 -31.59 41.85 -47.29
N ASP A 104 -30.84 40.97 -46.65
CA ASP A 104 -30.07 41.23 -45.43
C ASP A 104 -28.62 41.64 -45.73
N ARG A 105 -28.23 41.71 -47.00
CA ARG A 105 -26.88 42.10 -47.44
C ARG A 105 -26.92 43.14 -48.54
N GLU A 106 -25.96 44.06 -48.52
CA GLU A 106 -25.86 45.11 -49.54
C GLU A 106 -25.66 44.52 -50.94
N ARG A 107 -24.84 43.47 -51.02
CA ARG A 107 -24.57 42.73 -52.25
C ARG A 107 -25.84 42.17 -52.88
N ASP A 108 -26.75 41.63 -52.08
CA ASP A 108 -27.99 41.01 -52.58
C ASP A 108 -28.95 42.07 -53.13
N VAL A 109 -29.00 43.26 -52.52
CA VAL A 109 -29.75 44.40 -53.03
C VAL A 109 -29.20 44.85 -54.39
N ALA A 110 -27.87 45.02 -54.51
CA ALA A 110 -27.23 45.44 -55.76
C ALA A 110 -27.44 44.45 -56.91
N ILE A 111 -27.27 43.15 -56.65
CA ILE A 111 -27.49 42.07 -57.62
C ILE A 111 -28.95 42.05 -58.07
N PHE A 112 -29.89 42.22 -57.13
CA PHE A 112 -31.32 42.24 -57.42
C PHE A 112 -31.71 43.37 -58.39
N ILE A 113 -31.22 44.58 -58.14
CA ILE A 113 -31.48 45.75 -58.99
C ILE A 113 -30.90 45.52 -60.38
N GLY A 114 -29.64 45.10 -60.46
CA GLY A 114 -28.97 44.84 -61.74
C GLY A 114 -29.70 43.79 -62.58
N ALA A 115 -30.15 42.69 -61.95
CA ALA A 115 -30.90 41.64 -62.64
C ALA A 115 -32.32 42.06 -63.05
N ALA A 116 -32.98 42.93 -62.27
CA ALA A 116 -34.28 43.50 -62.63
C ALA A 116 -34.14 44.40 -63.87
N CYS A 117 -33.23 45.38 -63.83
CA CYS A 117 -32.96 46.28 -64.95
C CYS A 117 -32.61 45.54 -66.24
N LEU A 118 -31.70 44.55 -66.17
CA LEU A 118 -31.28 43.78 -67.34
C LEU A 118 -32.39 42.88 -67.89
N GLY A 119 -33.16 42.22 -67.02
CA GLY A 119 -34.20 41.31 -67.47
C GLY A 119 -35.37 42.03 -68.16
N MET A 120 -35.76 43.20 -67.64
CA MET A 120 -36.89 43.97 -68.19
C MET A 120 -36.59 44.64 -69.53
N MET A 121 -35.33 44.69 -69.96
CA MET A 121 -35.02 45.10 -71.34
C MET A 121 -35.70 44.17 -72.35
N LEU A 122 -35.81 42.88 -72.03
CA LEU A 122 -36.37 41.87 -72.93
C LEU A 122 -37.88 42.04 -73.13
N SER A 123 -38.63 42.41 -72.09
CA SER A 123 -40.06 42.71 -72.21
C SER A 123 -40.29 44.01 -72.97
N ALA A 124 -39.48 45.05 -72.72
CA ALA A 124 -39.56 46.31 -73.44
C ALA A 124 -39.25 46.17 -74.95
N PHE A 125 -38.18 45.43 -75.30
CA PHE A 125 -37.89 45.13 -76.71
C PHE A 125 -39.01 44.31 -77.35
N GLY A 126 -39.44 43.22 -76.70
CA GLY A 126 -40.52 42.38 -77.22
C GLY A 126 -41.84 43.14 -77.41
N GLY A 127 -42.23 43.95 -76.42
CA GLY A 127 -43.46 44.74 -76.46
C GLY A 127 -43.46 45.76 -77.59
N VAL A 128 -42.43 46.61 -77.66
CA VAL A 128 -42.35 47.68 -78.69
C VAL A 128 -42.20 47.11 -80.09
N THR A 129 -41.42 46.03 -80.28
CA THR A 129 -41.31 45.38 -81.60
C THR A 129 -42.66 44.83 -82.06
N ASN A 130 -43.42 44.18 -81.18
CA ASN A 130 -44.75 43.67 -81.54
C ASN A 130 -45.76 44.80 -81.82
N LEU A 131 -45.70 45.91 -81.08
CA LEU A 131 -46.52 47.09 -81.35
C LEU A 131 -46.17 47.77 -82.68
N TYR A 132 -44.89 47.84 -83.02
CA TYR A 132 -44.41 48.36 -84.30
C TYR A 132 -44.88 47.50 -85.47
N VAL A 133 -44.75 46.16 -85.36
CA VAL A 133 -45.23 45.21 -86.38
C VAL A 133 -46.75 45.26 -86.56
N ALA A 134 -47.49 45.56 -85.50
CA ALA A 134 -48.94 45.74 -85.55
C ALA A 134 -49.38 47.13 -86.05
N GLU A 135 -48.44 47.99 -86.49
CA GLU A 135 -48.67 49.37 -86.95
C GLU A 135 -49.34 50.28 -85.90
N LEU A 136 -49.23 49.94 -84.60
CA LEU A 136 -49.85 50.69 -83.51
C LEU A 136 -48.98 51.84 -82.97
N THR A 137 -47.68 51.85 -83.27
CA THR A 137 -46.73 52.87 -82.77
C THR A 137 -45.80 53.36 -83.89
N PRO A 138 -45.78 54.67 -84.19
CA PRO A 138 -44.84 55.27 -85.16
C PRO A 138 -43.37 55.09 -84.73
N ALA A 139 -42.47 54.95 -85.71
CA ALA A 139 -41.03 54.78 -85.48
C ALA A 139 -40.41 55.90 -84.62
N GLU A 140 -40.92 57.13 -84.75
CA GLU A 140 -40.46 58.30 -83.98
C GLU A 140 -40.74 58.19 -82.48
N SER A 141 -41.77 57.43 -82.09
CA SER A 141 -42.18 57.19 -80.69
C SER A 141 -41.64 55.88 -80.10
N ALA A 142 -40.86 55.11 -80.87
CA ALA A 142 -40.40 53.79 -80.44
C ALA A 142 -39.46 53.86 -79.23
N VAL A 143 -38.56 54.85 -79.18
CA VAL A 143 -37.59 55.01 -78.07
C VAL A 143 -38.29 55.43 -76.77
N SER A 144 -39.23 56.37 -76.84
CA SER A 144 -39.99 56.81 -75.66
C SER A 144 -40.92 55.70 -75.15
N SER A 145 -41.54 54.94 -76.05
CA SER A 145 -42.36 53.76 -75.70
C SER A 145 -41.52 52.67 -75.06
N TRP A 146 -40.32 52.41 -75.57
CA TRP A 146 -39.38 51.43 -75.00
C TRP A 146 -38.95 51.83 -73.60
N LEU A 147 -38.58 53.11 -73.40
CA LEU A 147 -38.16 53.62 -72.10
C LEU A 147 -39.29 53.55 -71.06
N THR A 148 -40.50 53.94 -71.46
CA THR A 148 -41.71 53.91 -70.61
C THR A 148 -42.05 52.47 -70.21
N TRP A 149 -41.98 51.53 -71.15
CA TRP A 149 -42.23 50.12 -70.90
C TRP A 149 -41.19 49.51 -69.96
N TRP A 150 -39.91 49.73 -70.27
CA TRP A 150 -38.78 49.23 -69.46
C TRP A 150 -38.84 49.74 -68.03
N MET A 151 -39.13 51.03 -67.84
CA MET A 151 -39.23 51.65 -66.53
C MET A 151 -40.44 51.11 -65.75
N GLY A 152 -41.61 51.01 -66.38
CA GLY A 152 -42.83 50.48 -65.74
C GLY A 152 -42.68 49.04 -65.25
N ASP A 153 -42.04 48.18 -66.05
CA ASP A 153 -41.72 46.78 -65.67
C ASP A 153 -40.65 46.72 -64.57
N THR A 154 -39.59 47.51 -64.68
CA THR A 154 -38.48 47.53 -63.70
C THR A 154 -38.97 48.00 -62.34
N VAL A 155 -39.71 49.12 -62.29
CA VAL A 155 -40.31 49.64 -61.06
C VAL A 155 -41.33 48.65 -60.48
N GLY A 156 -42.11 47.97 -61.34
CA GLY A 156 -43.02 46.90 -60.94
C GLY A 156 -42.30 45.74 -60.22
N VAL A 157 -41.12 45.34 -60.71
CA VAL A 157 -40.28 44.33 -60.05
C VAL A 157 -39.74 44.83 -58.72
N LEU A 158 -39.19 46.04 -58.70
CA LEU A 158 -38.60 46.64 -57.51
C LEU A 158 -39.63 46.83 -56.38
N LEU A 159 -40.89 47.14 -56.70
CA LEU A 159 -41.93 47.35 -55.70
C LEU A 159 -42.56 46.03 -55.21
N ALA A 160 -42.94 45.13 -56.11
CA ALA A 160 -43.72 43.94 -55.74
C ALA A 160 -42.85 42.78 -55.24
N ALA A 161 -41.68 42.54 -55.84
CA ALA A 161 -40.91 41.34 -55.52
C ALA A 161 -40.29 41.35 -54.12
N PRO A 162 -39.72 42.46 -53.58
CA PRO A 162 -39.14 42.44 -52.24
C PRO A 162 -40.17 42.16 -51.13
N ILE A 163 -41.39 42.68 -51.26
CA ILE A 163 -42.50 42.37 -50.35
C ILE A 163 -42.80 40.88 -50.40
N LEU A 164 -43.04 40.38 -51.62
CA LEU A 164 -43.40 38.99 -51.81
C LEU A 164 -42.29 38.04 -51.40
N LEU A 165 -41.01 38.40 -51.49
CA LEU A 165 -39.89 37.56 -51.07
C LEU A 165 -39.65 37.61 -49.55
N SER A 166 -39.82 38.77 -48.93
CA SER A 166 -39.52 39.02 -47.51
C SER A 166 -40.66 38.66 -46.55
N LEU A 167 -41.90 38.59 -47.01
CA LEU A 167 -43.07 38.21 -46.22
C LEU A 167 -42.98 36.76 -45.72
N SER A 168 -42.93 36.60 -44.39
CA SER A 168 -43.10 35.33 -43.67
C SER A 168 -43.97 35.52 -42.42
N LEU A 169 -44.70 34.48 -42.02
CA LEU A 169 -45.60 34.51 -40.84
C LEU A 169 -44.84 34.83 -39.54
N ASP A 170 -43.62 34.35 -39.38
CA ASP A 170 -42.80 34.59 -38.19
C ASP A 170 -42.42 36.07 -38.04
N LYS A 171 -42.17 36.78 -39.15
CA LYS A 171 -41.79 38.20 -39.13
C LYS A 171 -42.98 39.13 -38.83
N LEU A 172 -44.22 38.69 -39.07
CA LEU A 172 -45.43 39.46 -38.75
C LEU A 172 -45.71 39.50 -37.24
N THR A 173 -45.23 38.52 -36.47
CA THR A 173 -45.38 38.50 -34.99
C THR A 173 -44.58 39.60 -34.30
N ILE A 174 -43.49 40.09 -34.92
CA ILE A 174 -42.62 41.15 -34.40
C ILE A 174 -43.36 42.49 -34.32
N LEU A 175 -44.33 42.76 -35.22
CA LEU A 175 -45.16 43.97 -35.16
C LEU A 175 -46.02 44.02 -33.89
N GLY A 176 -46.46 42.87 -33.36
CA GLY A 176 -47.29 42.82 -32.15
C GLY A 176 -46.58 43.32 -30.90
N ARG A 177 -45.24 43.18 -30.85
CA ARG A 177 -44.43 43.59 -29.69
C ARG A 177 -44.29 45.11 -29.55
N ASN A 178 -44.30 45.85 -30.66
CA ASN A 178 -44.12 47.31 -30.72
C ASN A 178 -45.35 48.05 -31.28
N HIS A 179 -46.56 47.55 -31.00
CA HIS A 179 -47.80 48.07 -31.61
C HIS A 179 -48.02 49.58 -31.43
N ARG A 180 -47.61 50.17 -30.31
CA ARG A 180 -47.74 51.63 -30.07
C ARG A 180 -46.88 52.46 -31.00
N GLU A 181 -45.61 52.06 -31.17
CA GLU A 181 -44.68 52.74 -32.07
C GLU A 181 -45.09 52.54 -33.53
N PHE A 182 -45.59 51.35 -33.86
CA PHE A 182 -46.14 51.07 -35.19
C PHE A 182 -47.36 51.96 -35.50
N LEU A 183 -48.30 52.13 -34.56
CA LEU A 183 -49.45 53.02 -34.72
C LEU A 183 -49.03 54.48 -34.94
N LEU A 184 -48.04 54.98 -34.19
CA LEU A 184 -47.49 56.33 -34.38
C LEU A 184 -46.87 56.48 -35.78
N TRP A 185 -46.10 55.50 -36.21
CA TRP A 185 -45.50 55.49 -37.54
C TRP A 185 -46.56 55.46 -38.65
N VAL A 186 -47.64 54.69 -38.50
CA VAL A 186 -48.76 54.67 -39.46
C VAL A 186 -49.45 56.03 -39.53
N LEU A 187 -49.76 56.66 -38.39
CA LEU A 187 -50.39 57.98 -38.35
C LEU A 187 -49.52 59.05 -39.01
N ALA A 188 -48.21 59.06 -38.71
CA ALA A 188 -47.26 59.95 -39.36
C ALA A 188 -47.18 59.70 -40.87
N SER A 189 -47.17 58.44 -41.30
CA SER A 189 -47.14 58.05 -42.70
C SER A 189 -48.39 58.47 -43.47
N CYS A 190 -49.58 58.31 -42.89
CA CYS A 190 -50.83 58.79 -43.49
C CYS A 190 -50.84 60.33 -43.62
N ALA A 191 -50.40 61.06 -42.60
CA ALA A 191 -50.30 62.52 -42.65
C ALA A 191 -49.32 62.99 -43.73
N THR A 192 -48.15 62.34 -43.84
CA THR A 192 -47.17 62.65 -44.88
C THR A 192 -47.67 62.30 -46.28
N ILE A 193 -48.34 61.16 -46.47
CA ILE A 193 -48.96 60.78 -47.75
C ILE A 193 -49.97 61.85 -48.19
N TRP A 194 -50.85 62.27 -47.29
CA TRP A 194 -51.86 63.29 -47.59
C TRP A 194 -51.21 64.62 -47.97
N LEU A 195 -50.26 65.09 -47.16
CA LEU A 195 -49.55 66.35 -47.40
C LEU A 195 -48.73 66.33 -48.69
N ALA A 196 -48.07 65.22 -49.02
CA ALA A 196 -47.16 65.14 -50.16
C ALA A 196 -47.86 64.85 -51.50
N PHE A 197 -48.94 64.07 -51.50
CA PHE A 197 -49.52 63.54 -52.75
C PHE A 197 -50.96 63.95 -53.02
N PHE A 198 -51.71 64.40 -52.01
CA PHE A 198 -53.13 64.74 -52.16
C PHE A 198 -53.47 66.19 -51.84
N HIS A 199 -52.60 66.92 -51.14
CA HIS A 199 -52.81 68.34 -50.86
C HIS A 199 -52.37 69.21 -52.05
N ASP A 200 -53.24 70.13 -52.49
CA ASP A 200 -52.94 71.06 -53.56
C ASP A 200 -52.19 72.29 -53.02
N PHE A 201 -50.95 72.45 -53.48
CA PHE A 201 -50.19 73.68 -53.26
C PHE A 201 -50.44 74.64 -54.43
N ASP A 202 -50.82 75.88 -54.12
CA ASP A 202 -51.24 76.93 -55.05
C ASP A 202 -50.16 77.33 -56.10
N VAL A 203 -48.94 76.78 -55.99
CA VAL A 203 -47.80 77.02 -56.90
C VAL A 203 -47.18 75.69 -57.35
N GLN A 204 -47.26 75.42 -58.65
CA GLN A 204 -46.75 74.19 -59.26
C GLN A 204 -45.24 74.01 -59.06
N GLY A 205 -44.82 72.81 -58.64
CA GLY A 205 -43.41 72.42 -58.48
C GLY A 205 -42.75 72.73 -57.13
N GLN A 206 -43.33 73.59 -56.27
CA GLN A 206 -42.76 73.87 -54.94
C GLN A 206 -42.91 72.71 -53.94
N ALA A 207 -43.82 71.77 -54.20
CA ALA A 207 -44.07 70.61 -53.35
C ALA A 207 -43.08 69.45 -53.56
N LEU A 208 -42.18 69.51 -54.57
CA LEU A 208 -41.21 68.43 -54.87
C LEU A 208 -40.40 67.93 -53.66
N PRO A 209 -39.87 68.81 -52.79
CA PRO A 209 -39.18 68.39 -51.57
C PRO A 209 -40.07 67.62 -50.58
N LEU A 210 -41.39 67.86 -50.56
CA LEU A 210 -42.32 67.23 -49.62
C LEU A 210 -42.49 65.73 -49.89
N ALA A 211 -42.39 65.29 -51.14
CA ALA A 211 -42.39 63.86 -51.47
C ALA A 211 -41.26 63.09 -50.76
N PHE A 212 -40.10 63.74 -50.54
CA PHE A 212 -38.96 63.14 -49.86
C PHE A 212 -39.10 63.06 -48.33
N LEU A 213 -40.15 63.67 -47.73
CA LEU A 213 -40.50 63.44 -46.31
C LEU A 213 -40.91 61.99 -46.04
N THR A 214 -41.20 61.22 -47.08
CA THR A 214 -41.40 59.77 -46.99
C THR A 214 -40.09 59.00 -46.69
N LEU A 215 -38.91 59.53 -47.04
CA LEU A 215 -37.63 58.86 -46.81
C LEU A 215 -37.28 58.70 -45.31
N PRO A 216 -37.42 59.72 -44.44
CA PRO A 216 -37.25 59.54 -43.00
C PRO A 216 -38.22 58.50 -42.40
N LEU A 217 -39.47 58.43 -42.89
CA LEU A 217 -40.44 57.42 -42.46
C LEU A 217 -40.06 56.02 -42.92
N LEU A 218 -39.49 55.87 -44.12
CA LEU A 218 -38.91 54.61 -44.59
C LEU A 218 -37.71 54.20 -43.76
N ALA A 219 -36.84 55.15 -43.41
CA ALA A 219 -35.72 54.89 -42.52
C ALA A 219 -36.26 54.43 -41.15
N TRP A 220 -37.25 55.10 -40.57
CA TRP A 220 -37.87 54.66 -39.31
C TRP A 220 -38.41 53.23 -39.42
N ALA A 221 -39.12 52.91 -40.51
CA ALA A 221 -39.62 51.56 -40.76
C ALA A 221 -38.50 50.51 -40.83
N ALA A 222 -37.43 50.80 -41.57
CA ALA A 222 -36.27 49.93 -41.71
C ALA A 222 -35.55 49.72 -40.38
N LEU A 223 -35.34 50.81 -39.63
CA LEU A 223 -34.61 50.79 -38.36
C LEU A 223 -35.31 49.94 -37.28
N ARG A 224 -36.66 49.91 -37.29
CA ARG A 224 -37.47 49.39 -36.19
C ARG A 224 -38.27 48.13 -36.52
N PHE A 225 -38.84 48.05 -37.71
CA PHE A 225 -39.76 46.98 -38.10
C PHE A 225 -39.16 46.02 -39.15
N GLY A 226 -38.06 46.40 -39.81
CA GLY A 226 -37.33 45.57 -40.77
C GLY A 226 -37.98 45.46 -42.15
N ASN A 227 -37.44 44.57 -42.99
CA ASN A 227 -37.70 44.56 -44.44
C ASN A 227 -39.19 44.51 -44.85
N PRO A 228 -40.07 43.66 -44.26
CA PRO A 228 -41.44 43.55 -44.73
C PRO A 228 -42.25 44.84 -44.59
N VAL A 229 -42.06 45.56 -43.48
CA VAL A 229 -42.76 46.84 -43.24
C VAL A 229 -42.17 47.94 -44.09
N THR A 230 -40.84 48.00 -44.24
CA THR A 230 -40.20 48.97 -45.13
C THR A 230 -40.61 48.81 -46.58
N ALA A 231 -40.65 47.56 -47.07
CA ALA A 231 -41.05 47.27 -48.44
C ALA A 231 -42.53 47.60 -48.66
N LEU A 232 -43.41 47.27 -47.72
CA LEU A 232 -44.83 47.65 -47.76
C LEU A 232 -45.01 49.18 -47.73
N ALA A 233 -44.24 49.88 -46.91
CA ALA A 233 -44.24 51.34 -46.84
C ALA A 233 -43.83 51.95 -48.19
N ALA A 234 -42.73 51.47 -48.79
CA ALA A 234 -42.26 51.93 -50.09
C ALA A 234 -43.30 51.70 -51.20
N LEU A 235 -43.98 50.56 -51.19
CA LEU A 235 -45.11 50.30 -52.07
C LEU A 235 -46.26 51.27 -51.83
N SER A 236 -46.67 51.48 -50.57
CA SER A 236 -47.79 52.37 -50.23
C SER A 236 -47.52 53.82 -50.64
N PHE A 237 -46.31 54.33 -50.41
CA PHE A 237 -45.89 55.67 -50.81
C PHE A 237 -45.83 55.81 -52.34
N SER A 238 -45.32 54.78 -53.03
CA SER A 238 -45.25 54.77 -54.49
C SER A 238 -46.64 54.71 -55.13
N VAL A 239 -47.56 53.89 -54.61
CA VAL A 239 -48.94 53.81 -55.09
C VAL A 239 -49.69 55.12 -54.83
N ALA A 240 -49.53 55.72 -53.65
CA ALA A 240 -50.14 57.01 -53.34
C ALA A 240 -49.59 58.14 -54.24
N ALA A 241 -48.29 58.15 -54.50
CA ALA A 241 -47.65 59.10 -55.43
C ALA A 241 -48.18 58.93 -56.86
N ALA A 242 -48.30 57.69 -57.35
CA ALA A 242 -48.91 57.41 -58.65
C ALA A 242 -50.34 57.90 -58.73
N TRP A 243 -51.15 57.57 -57.73
CA TRP A 243 -52.56 57.91 -57.70
C TRP A 243 -52.79 59.43 -57.65
N GLY A 244 -52.08 60.14 -56.75
CA GLY A 244 -52.15 61.59 -56.66
C GLY A 244 -51.87 62.24 -58.01
N THR A 245 -50.70 61.93 -58.59
CA THR A 245 -50.27 62.45 -59.91
C THR A 245 -51.31 62.19 -60.99
N ALA A 246 -51.89 60.98 -61.01
CA ALA A 246 -52.83 60.56 -62.03
C ALA A 246 -54.22 61.18 -61.89
N THR A 247 -54.63 61.57 -60.68
CA THR A 247 -55.85 62.35 -60.42
C THR A 247 -55.66 63.85 -60.62
N GLY A 248 -54.50 64.29 -61.12
CA GLY A 248 -54.17 65.69 -61.34
C GLY A 248 -53.78 66.45 -60.06
N HIS A 249 -53.58 65.75 -58.95
CA HIS A 249 -53.18 66.34 -57.66
C HIS A 249 -51.72 65.98 -57.34
N GLY A 250 -51.12 66.74 -56.44
CA GLY A 250 -49.86 66.35 -55.82
C GLY A 250 -48.59 66.66 -56.59
N THR A 251 -47.49 66.26 -55.95
CA THR A 251 -46.15 66.80 -56.16
C THR A 251 -45.56 66.60 -57.58
N PHE A 252 -45.98 65.56 -58.30
CA PHE A 252 -45.39 65.21 -59.61
C PHE A 252 -46.26 65.62 -60.81
N ASN A 253 -47.41 66.29 -60.60
CA ASN A 253 -48.22 66.78 -61.72
C ASN A 253 -47.66 68.10 -62.28
N LEU A 254 -46.87 68.02 -63.37
CA LEU A 254 -46.26 69.16 -64.07
C LEU A 254 -46.83 69.31 -65.48
N TYR A 255 -46.69 70.50 -66.09
CA TYR A 255 -47.19 70.80 -67.46
C TYR A 255 -46.70 69.79 -68.51
N GLU A 256 -45.47 69.31 -68.38
CA GLU A 256 -44.94 68.26 -69.26
C GLU A 256 -45.13 66.89 -68.62
N LEU A 257 -45.97 66.07 -69.27
CA LEU A 257 -46.27 64.70 -68.85
C LEU A 257 -45.01 63.82 -68.77
N HIS A 258 -44.06 63.99 -69.69
CA HIS A 258 -42.80 63.22 -69.68
C HIS A 258 -41.94 63.53 -68.46
N ILE A 259 -41.86 64.80 -68.05
CA ILE A 259 -41.11 65.22 -66.85
C ILE A 259 -41.79 64.69 -65.59
N SER A 260 -43.12 64.79 -65.53
CA SER A 260 -43.96 64.25 -64.44
C SER A 260 -43.72 62.75 -64.21
N LEU A 261 -43.77 61.97 -65.29
CA LEU A 261 -43.51 60.53 -65.28
C LEU A 261 -42.08 60.20 -64.85
N PHE A 262 -41.09 60.91 -65.40
CA PHE A 262 -39.68 60.68 -65.08
C PHE A 262 -39.38 60.94 -63.61
N LEU A 263 -39.90 62.04 -63.03
CA LEU A 263 -39.73 62.36 -61.62
C LEU A 263 -40.45 61.34 -60.72
N LEU A 264 -41.64 60.88 -61.11
CA LEU A 264 -42.39 59.87 -60.36
C LEU A 264 -41.66 58.52 -60.33
N TRP A 265 -41.14 58.04 -61.47
CA TRP A 265 -40.34 56.81 -61.50
C TRP A 265 -39.01 56.95 -60.75
N SER A 266 -38.37 58.12 -60.85
CA SER A 266 -37.17 58.42 -60.08
C SER A 266 -37.46 58.34 -58.59
N TYR A 267 -38.57 58.95 -58.13
CA TYR A 267 -39.01 58.88 -56.74
C TYR A 267 -39.31 57.45 -56.28
N MET A 268 -40.08 56.67 -57.05
CA MET A 268 -40.40 55.27 -56.69
C MET A 268 -39.14 54.42 -56.58
N THR A 269 -38.21 54.59 -57.52
CA THR A 269 -36.94 53.88 -57.53
C THR A 269 -36.10 54.27 -56.32
N THR A 270 -35.90 55.57 -56.06
CA THR A 270 -35.16 56.05 -54.89
C THR A 270 -35.78 55.54 -53.57
N THR A 271 -37.11 55.61 -53.44
CA THR A 271 -37.86 55.16 -52.26
C THR A 271 -37.60 53.68 -51.95
N VAL A 272 -37.71 52.80 -52.96
CA VAL A 272 -37.44 51.37 -52.78
C VAL A 272 -35.96 51.11 -52.47
N LEU A 273 -35.06 51.75 -53.21
CA LEU A 273 -33.62 51.57 -53.05
C LEU A 273 -33.17 51.96 -51.64
N THR A 274 -33.59 53.13 -51.17
CA THR A 274 -33.29 53.61 -49.83
C THR A 274 -33.84 52.65 -48.77
N GLY A 275 -35.08 52.17 -48.93
CA GLY A 275 -35.68 51.21 -48.00
C GLY A 275 -34.91 49.88 -47.91
N LEU A 276 -34.53 49.30 -49.04
CA LEU A 276 -33.80 48.04 -49.09
C LEU A 276 -32.36 48.17 -48.57
N LEU A 277 -31.64 49.23 -48.96
CA LEU A 277 -30.26 49.46 -48.53
C LEU A 277 -30.14 49.71 -47.02
N ILE A 278 -31.01 50.56 -46.45
CA ILE A 278 -30.99 50.81 -44.99
C ILE A 278 -31.25 49.51 -44.23
N THR A 279 -32.19 48.70 -44.71
CA THR A 279 -32.53 47.42 -44.06
C THR A 279 -31.37 46.42 -44.14
N ALA A 280 -30.70 46.32 -45.30
CA ALA A 280 -29.53 45.46 -45.49
C ALA A 280 -28.35 45.86 -44.59
N LEU A 281 -27.98 47.15 -44.60
CA LEU A 281 -26.92 47.72 -43.75
C LEU A 281 -27.12 47.40 -42.26
N GLN A 282 -28.36 47.53 -41.79
CA GLN A 282 -28.69 47.22 -40.41
C GLN A 282 -28.58 45.74 -40.08
N ALA A 283 -29.01 44.88 -41.00
CA ALA A 283 -28.97 43.43 -40.80
C ALA A 283 -27.52 42.95 -40.69
N GLU A 284 -26.64 43.38 -41.60
CA GLU A 284 -25.20 43.05 -41.55
C GLU A 284 -24.55 43.53 -40.24
N ARG A 285 -24.80 44.78 -39.84
CA ARG A 285 -24.25 45.33 -38.59
C ARG A 285 -24.68 44.52 -37.37
N ARG A 286 -25.96 44.17 -37.25
CA ARG A 286 -26.47 43.39 -36.12
C ARG A 286 -25.83 42.00 -36.06
N GLN A 287 -25.63 41.36 -37.21
CA GLN A 287 -25.00 40.06 -37.28
C GLN A 287 -23.52 40.10 -36.87
N ALA A 288 -22.79 41.15 -37.29
CA ALA A 288 -21.40 41.37 -36.88
C ALA A 288 -21.27 41.59 -35.36
N GLU A 289 -22.11 42.44 -34.78
CA GLU A 289 -22.14 42.71 -33.34
C GLU A 289 -22.45 41.44 -32.52
N GLN A 290 -23.39 40.61 -32.97
CA GLN A 290 -23.72 39.35 -32.30
C GLN A 290 -22.56 38.34 -32.37
N THR A 291 -21.91 38.24 -33.53
CA THR A 291 -20.77 37.34 -33.72
C THR A 291 -19.63 37.73 -32.77
N LEU A 292 -19.32 39.02 -32.67
CA LEU A 292 -18.29 39.52 -31.76
C LEU A 292 -18.61 39.18 -30.29
N ARG A 293 -19.83 39.52 -29.83
CA ARG A 293 -20.26 39.21 -28.45
C ARG A 293 -20.19 37.72 -28.12
N SER A 294 -20.58 36.87 -29.07
CA SER A 294 -20.51 35.40 -28.88
C SER A 294 -19.07 34.90 -28.76
N SER A 295 -18.14 35.49 -29.54
CA SER A 295 -16.72 35.15 -29.48
C SER A 295 -16.09 35.59 -28.16
N GLU A 296 -16.37 36.82 -27.70
CA GLU A 296 -15.89 37.33 -26.41
C GLU A 296 -16.40 36.49 -25.23
N ALA A 297 -17.70 36.17 -25.20
CA ALA A 297 -18.28 35.33 -24.16
C ALA A 297 -17.67 33.92 -24.15
N ARG A 298 -17.37 33.36 -25.32
CA ARG A 298 -16.70 32.06 -25.45
C ARG A 298 -15.29 32.10 -24.88
N LEU A 299 -14.49 33.11 -25.19
CA LEU A 299 -13.14 33.27 -24.65
C LEU A 299 -13.16 33.46 -23.13
N GLY A 300 -14.06 34.30 -22.62
CA GLY A 300 -14.24 34.49 -21.18
C GLY A 300 -14.64 33.19 -20.46
N SER A 301 -15.43 32.33 -21.08
CA SER A 301 -15.80 31.03 -20.52
C SER A 301 -14.62 30.06 -20.49
N ILE A 302 -13.78 30.02 -21.53
CA ILE A 302 -12.58 29.17 -21.59
C ILE A 302 -11.58 29.59 -20.51
N ILE A 303 -11.31 30.89 -20.37
CA ILE A 303 -10.39 31.45 -19.37
C ILE A 303 -10.84 31.10 -17.94
N ASN A 304 -12.15 31.19 -17.66
CA ASN A 304 -12.69 30.90 -16.33
C ASN A 304 -12.81 29.39 -16.01
N ALA A 305 -12.86 28.54 -17.04
CA ALA A 305 -12.88 27.09 -16.87
C ALA A 305 -11.47 26.49 -16.72
N ALA A 306 -10.41 27.21 -17.09
CA ALA A 306 -9.04 26.75 -16.90
C ALA A 306 -8.75 26.60 -15.39
N PRO A 307 -8.24 25.46 -14.92
CA PRO A 307 -8.01 25.22 -13.48
C PRO A 307 -6.75 25.89 -12.94
N ILE A 308 -6.01 26.61 -13.78
CA ILE A 308 -4.67 27.12 -13.46
C ILE A 308 -4.77 28.60 -13.05
N PRO A 309 -4.29 28.97 -11.84
CA PRO A 309 -4.12 30.37 -11.45
C PRO A 309 -3.22 31.14 -12.40
N PHE A 310 -3.69 32.27 -12.91
CA PHE A 310 -2.83 33.19 -13.65
C PHE A 310 -3.25 34.65 -13.48
N ALA A 311 -2.25 35.52 -13.64
CA ALA A 311 -2.36 36.97 -13.56
C ALA A 311 -1.82 37.61 -14.84
N LEU A 312 -2.41 38.73 -15.24
CA LEU A 312 -1.84 39.62 -16.26
C LEU A 312 -1.32 40.88 -15.59
N ASN A 313 -0.12 41.31 -15.98
CA ASN A 313 0.45 42.57 -15.55
C ASN A 313 0.97 43.40 -16.72
N ASP A 314 0.86 44.72 -16.60
CA ASP A 314 1.39 45.67 -17.59
C ASP A 314 2.88 45.99 -17.36
N GLU A 315 3.48 46.75 -18.26
CA GLU A 315 4.86 47.27 -18.16
C GLU A 315 5.10 48.15 -16.93
N LYS A 316 4.06 48.79 -16.39
CA LYS A 316 4.12 49.61 -15.17
C LYS A 316 3.97 48.77 -13.91
N GLN A 317 3.98 47.44 -14.03
CA GLN A 317 3.84 46.48 -12.94
C GLN A 317 2.48 46.53 -12.23
N ASN A 318 1.44 47.02 -12.89
CA ASN A 318 0.06 46.93 -12.41
C ASN A 318 -0.53 45.58 -12.80
N ILE A 319 -1.27 44.95 -11.88
CA ILE A 319 -1.99 43.72 -12.18
C ILE A 319 -3.33 44.12 -12.81
N THR A 320 -3.51 43.80 -14.08
CA THR A 320 -4.69 44.21 -14.87
C THR A 320 -5.79 43.17 -14.84
N PHE A 321 -5.46 41.90 -14.58
CA PHE A 321 -6.42 40.80 -14.55
C PHE A 321 -5.96 39.67 -13.65
N LEU A 322 -6.90 39.08 -12.91
CA LEU A 322 -6.75 37.82 -12.17
C LEU A 322 -7.90 36.89 -12.54
N ASN A 323 -7.60 35.64 -12.86
CA ASN A 323 -8.65 34.66 -13.12
C ASN A 323 -9.26 34.13 -11.80
N LYS A 324 -10.45 33.52 -11.90
CA LYS A 324 -11.16 32.98 -10.74
C LYS A 324 -10.36 31.92 -9.95
N PRO A 325 -9.64 30.96 -10.59
CA PRO A 325 -8.73 30.06 -9.88
C PRO A 325 -7.66 30.77 -9.05
N PHE A 326 -7.06 31.86 -9.54
CA PHE A 326 -6.09 32.62 -8.75
C PHE A 326 -6.67 33.14 -7.45
N VAL A 327 -7.86 33.75 -7.52
CA VAL A 327 -8.55 34.28 -6.34
C VAL A 327 -8.94 33.14 -5.39
N ASN A 328 -9.42 32.01 -5.91
CA ASN A 328 -9.82 30.87 -5.08
C ASN A 328 -8.63 30.18 -4.40
N THR A 329 -7.50 30.04 -5.08
CA THR A 329 -6.33 29.31 -4.55
C THR A 329 -5.52 30.15 -3.55
N PHE A 330 -5.32 31.45 -3.84
CA PHE A 330 -4.47 32.32 -3.02
C PHE A 330 -5.25 33.30 -2.14
N GLY A 331 -6.55 33.49 -2.39
CA GLY A 331 -7.43 34.37 -1.62
C GLY A 331 -7.32 35.87 -1.94
N TYR A 332 -6.38 36.27 -2.80
CA TYR A 332 -6.15 37.67 -3.16
C TYR A 332 -6.96 38.08 -4.39
N SER A 333 -7.66 39.22 -4.27
CA SER A 333 -8.39 39.86 -5.36
C SER A 333 -7.61 41.06 -5.94
N LEU A 334 -8.07 41.60 -7.08
CA LEU A 334 -7.50 42.82 -7.67
C LEU A 334 -7.55 44.03 -6.72
N GLU A 335 -8.51 44.08 -5.80
CA GLU A 335 -8.59 45.11 -4.75
C GLU A 335 -7.50 44.93 -3.69
N ASP A 336 -7.09 43.69 -3.43
CA ASP A 336 -6.05 43.37 -2.45
C ASP A 336 -4.63 43.57 -3.02
N ILE A 337 -4.41 43.26 -4.29
CA ILE A 337 -3.10 43.31 -4.95
C ILE A 337 -3.19 44.05 -6.30
N PRO A 338 -3.43 45.37 -6.29
CA PRO A 338 -3.52 46.14 -7.54
C PRO A 338 -2.17 46.23 -8.28
N THR A 339 -1.04 46.08 -7.56
CA THR A 339 0.30 46.14 -8.15
C THR A 339 1.15 44.91 -7.80
N LEU A 340 2.18 44.63 -8.60
CA LEU A 340 3.16 43.60 -8.27
C LEU A 340 3.89 43.90 -6.96
N CYS A 341 4.06 45.18 -6.59
CA CYS A 341 4.63 45.57 -5.30
C CYS A 341 3.80 45.03 -4.12
N ASP A 342 2.46 45.12 -4.21
CA ASP A 342 1.54 44.57 -3.21
C ASP A 342 1.64 43.05 -3.14
N TRP A 343 1.75 42.38 -4.30
CA TRP A 343 1.97 40.94 -4.39
C TRP A 343 3.28 40.52 -3.71
N TRP A 344 4.40 41.19 -4.01
CA TRP A 344 5.70 40.88 -3.39
C TRP A 344 5.68 41.00 -1.87
N LEU A 345 4.96 41.99 -1.33
CA LEU A 345 4.84 42.22 0.11
C LEU A 345 3.97 41.15 0.80
N LYS A 346 2.83 40.80 0.21
CA LYS A 346 1.83 39.91 0.81
C LYS A 346 2.17 38.43 0.63
N ALA A 347 2.59 38.03 -0.58
CA ALA A 347 2.92 36.64 -0.88
C ALA A 347 4.24 36.18 -0.25
N TYR A 348 5.19 37.10 0.00
CA TYR A 348 6.51 36.78 0.55
C TYR A 348 6.82 37.65 1.78
N PRO A 349 6.28 37.35 2.97
CA PRO A 349 6.43 38.21 4.15
C PRO A 349 7.87 38.34 4.67
N ASP A 350 8.70 37.29 4.52
CA ASP A 350 10.12 37.30 4.91
C ASP A 350 10.96 38.18 3.95
N PRO A 351 11.61 39.25 4.45
CA PRO A 351 12.43 40.15 3.62
C PRO A 351 13.61 39.46 2.92
N ALA A 352 14.29 38.52 3.58
CA ALA A 352 15.48 37.86 3.02
C ALA A 352 15.08 36.92 1.89
N TYR A 353 14.03 36.13 2.11
CA TYR A 353 13.47 35.25 1.09
C TYR A 353 12.87 36.01 -0.09
N ARG A 354 12.14 37.11 0.16
CA ARG A 354 11.56 37.97 -0.89
C ARG A 354 12.62 38.53 -1.83
N GLU A 355 13.76 38.98 -1.30
CA GLU A 355 14.83 39.54 -2.12
C GLU A 355 15.51 38.47 -2.98
N TRP A 356 15.68 37.26 -2.45
CA TRP A 356 16.16 36.12 -3.24
C TRP A 356 15.19 35.75 -4.38
N VAL A 357 13.88 35.67 -4.10
CA VAL A 357 12.88 35.38 -5.14
C VAL A 357 12.87 36.47 -6.21
N ARG A 358 12.88 37.75 -5.81
CA ARG A 358 12.85 38.90 -6.73
C ARG A 358 14.07 38.95 -7.64
N SER A 359 15.27 38.81 -7.08
CA SER A 359 16.52 38.82 -7.86
C SER A 359 16.60 37.63 -8.83
N THR A 360 16.16 36.44 -8.39
CA THR A 360 16.12 35.25 -9.25
C THR A 360 15.08 35.40 -10.36
N TRP A 361 13.90 35.94 -10.06
CA TRP A 361 12.86 36.24 -11.04
C TRP A 361 13.36 37.21 -12.11
N GLN A 362 13.97 38.32 -11.68
CA GLN A 362 14.49 39.35 -12.57
C GLN A 362 15.58 38.78 -13.49
N SER A 363 16.54 38.03 -12.94
CA SER A 363 17.61 37.41 -13.71
C SER A 363 17.09 36.45 -14.79
N ARG A 364 16.10 35.60 -14.47
CA ARG A 364 15.50 34.67 -15.43
C ARG A 364 14.67 35.36 -16.49
N PHE A 365 13.98 36.43 -16.10
CA PHE A 365 13.18 37.25 -17.00
C PHE A 365 14.05 37.99 -18.01
N ASP A 366 15.14 38.62 -17.56
CA ASP A 366 16.10 39.32 -18.41
C ASP A 366 16.80 38.35 -19.38
N HIS A 367 17.21 37.16 -18.91
CA HIS A 367 17.78 36.11 -19.75
C HIS A 367 16.80 35.63 -20.84
N SER A 368 15.53 35.43 -20.50
CA SER A 368 14.46 35.05 -21.46
C SER A 368 14.29 36.12 -22.55
N LYS A 369 14.29 37.41 -22.17
CA LYS A 369 14.14 38.54 -23.08
C LYS A 369 15.33 38.73 -24.03
N GLU A 370 16.56 38.55 -23.53
CA GLU A 370 17.78 38.73 -24.33
C GLU A 370 18.04 37.58 -25.32
N HIS A 371 17.68 36.34 -24.95
CA HIS A 371 18.00 35.15 -25.74
C HIS A 371 16.81 34.55 -26.48
N GLY A 372 15.60 35.13 -26.36
CA GLY A 372 14.38 34.60 -26.95
C GLY A 372 14.00 33.19 -26.46
N SER A 373 14.44 32.84 -25.25
CA SER A 373 14.25 31.51 -24.64
C SER A 373 13.02 31.49 -23.73
N GLU A 374 12.38 30.32 -23.58
CA GLU A 374 11.26 30.15 -22.64
C GLU A 374 11.69 30.48 -21.20
N PHE A 375 10.82 31.15 -20.45
CA PHE A 375 11.07 31.47 -19.05
C PHE A 375 11.22 30.19 -18.24
N GLN A 376 12.37 30.00 -17.59
CA GLN A 376 12.60 28.84 -16.72
C GLN A 376 11.75 28.94 -15.46
N PRO A 377 10.79 28.02 -15.24
CA PRO A 377 9.88 28.09 -14.11
C PRO A 377 10.61 28.08 -12.76
N LEU A 378 10.15 28.88 -11.81
CA LEU A 378 10.75 29.06 -10.48
C LEU A 378 9.85 28.47 -9.41
N GLU A 379 10.39 27.55 -8.61
CA GLU A 379 9.70 27.00 -7.43
C GLU A 379 9.89 27.93 -6.23
N VAL A 380 8.77 28.42 -5.68
CA VAL A 380 8.77 29.35 -4.55
C VAL A 380 7.67 29.01 -3.55
N LYS A 381 7.87 29.37 -2.29
CA LYS A 381 6.84 29.30 -1.26
C LYS A 381 6.15 30.65 -1.14
N ILE A 382 4.82 30.64 -1.21
CA ILE A 382 4.00 31.85 -1.05
C ILE A 382 3.03 31.70 0.12
N VAL A 383 2.66 32.83 0.71
CA VAL A 383 1.68 32.91 1.78
C VAL A 383 0.35 33.44 1.22
N CYS A 384 -0.69 32.64 1.36
CA CYS A 384 -2.06 32.96 0.96
C CYS A 384 -2.70 33.97 1.93
N LYS A 385 -3.82 34.59 1.54
CA LYS A 385 -4.51 35.60 2.37
C LYS A 385 -4.98 35.06 3.73
N ASP A 386 -5.28 33.76 3.80
CA ASP A 386 -5.67 33.04 5.02
C ASP A 386 -4.49 32.67 5.94
N GLY A 387 -3.25 32.96 5.52
CA GLY A 387 -2.02 32.61 6.21
C GLY A 387 -1.44 31.23 5.86
N ALA A 388 -2.10 30.45 4.99
CA ALA A 388 -1.57 29.16 4.55
C ALA A 388 -0.37 29.34 3.61
N THR A 389 0.67 28.54 3.82
CA THR A 389 1.85 28.51 2.94
C THR A 389 1.65 27.45 1.86
N ARG A 390 1.81 27.84 0.60
CA ARG A 390 1.77 26.94 -0.58
C ARG A 390 3.08 27.00 -1.34
N THR A 391 3.50 25.86 -1.90
CA THR A 391 4.63 25.80 -2.83
C THR A 391 4.10 25.91 -4.25
N VAL A 392 4.53 26.93 -4.97
CA VAL A 392 4.08 27.23 -6.33
C VAL A 392 5.24 27.23 -7.32
N LEU A 393 4.98 26.70 -8.50
CA LEU A 393 5.86 26.82 -9.66
C LEU A 393 5.37 28.01 -10.50
N VAL A 394 6.16 29.08 -10.54
CA VAL A 394 5.81 30.32 -11.24
C VAL A 394 6.50 30.37 -12.60
N SER A 395 5.75 30.66 -13.65
CA SER A 395 6.24 30.87 -15.01
C SER A 395 5.68 32.17 -15.58
N ALA A 396 6.41 32.80 -16.51
CA ALA A 396 5.99 34.00 -17.21
C ALA A 396 6.11 33.84 -18.72
N ALA A 397 5.16 34.40 -19.47
CA ALA A 397 5.22 34.49 -20.92
C ALA A 397 4.74 35.87 -21.39
N PRO A 398 5.42 36.52 -22.35
CA PRO A 398 4.90 37.74 -22.98
C PRO A 398 3.71 37.40 -23.89
N LEU A 399 2.71 38.29 -23.93
CA LEU A 399 1.62 38.17 -24.89
C LEU A 399 2.05 38.73 -26.26
N VAL A 400 1.59 38.09 -27.35
CA VAL A 400 1.95 38.46 -28.73
C VAL A 400 0.88 39.38 -29.34
N GLY A 401 1.28 40.31 -30.22
CA GLY A 401 0.36 41.17 -31.00
C GLY A 401 0.19 42.57 -30.40
N ASN A 402 -1.05 43.07 -30.26
CA ASN A 402 -1.30 44.41 -29.67
C ASN A 402 -1.11 44.48 -28.14
N TYR A 403 -0.59 43.42 -27.52
CA TYR A 403 -0.39 43.28 -26.07
C TYR A 403 1.05 42.92 -25.70
N ILE A 404 2.03 43.29 -26.55
CA ILE A 404 3.47 43.04 -26.36
C ILE A 404 3.96 43.50 -24.98
N ASP A 405 3.30 44.52 -24.42
CA ASP A 405 3.66 45.15 -23.13
C ASP A 405 2.93 44.50 -21.93
N THR A 406 2.23 43.38 -22.14
CA THR A 406 1.50 42.63 -21.10
C THR A 406 2.11 41.24 -20.90
N HIS A 407 2.35 40.89 -19.64
CA HIS A 407 2.93 39.61 -19.25
C HIS A 407 1.88 38.72 -18.62
N LEU A 408 1.84 37.45 -19.04
CA LEU A 408 1.07 36.39 -18.42
C LEU A 408 1.95 35.71 -17.38
N VAL A 409 1.56 35.77 -16.11
CA VAL A 409 2.20 35.04 -15.00
C VAL A 409 1.30 33.90 -14.58
N VAL A 410 1.82 32.68 -14.65
CA VAL A 410 1.10 31.45 -14.31
C VAL A 410 1.69 30.88 -13.03
N LEU A 411 0.83 30.52 -12.07
CA LEU A 411 1.24 29.95 -10.78
C LEU A 411 0.60 28.57 -10.62
N TYR A 412 1.42 27.52 -10.74
CA TYR A 412 0.97 26.15 -10.52
C TYR A 412 1.20 25.76 -9.07
N ASP A 413 0.13 25.45 -8.33
CA ASP A 413 0.26 24.90 -6.98
C ASP A 413 0.75 23.44 -7.06
N ILE A 414 1.94 23.20 -6.52
CA ILE A 414 2.58 21.88 -6.45
C ILE A 414 2.69 21.36 -5.02
N THR A 415 1.97 21.98 -4.07
CA THR A 415 2.01 21.64 -2.64
C THR A 415 1.64 20.17 -2.41
N GLU A 416 0.48 19.73 -2.94
CA GLU A 416 0.02 18.34 -2.82
C GLU A 416 0.98 17.36 -3.49
N ARG A 417 1.55 17.75 -4.64
CA ARG A 417 2.52 16.90 -5.37
C ARG A 417 3.77 16.66 -4.54
N ILE A 418 4.38 17.72 -4.00
CA ILE A 418 5.59 17.60 -3.17
C ILE A 418 5.28 16.82 -1.88
N GLN A 419 4.12 17.06 -1.26
CA GLN A 419 3.70 16.30 -0.07
C GLN A 419 3.51 14.81 -0.40
N ALA A 420 2.84 14.49 -1.51
CA ALA A 420 2.65 13.12 -1.97
C ALA A 420 3.98 12.43 -2.30
N GLU A 421 4.88 13.11 -3.03
CA GLU A 421 6.22 12.59 -3.33
C GLU A 421 7.02 12.31 -2.04
N GLY A 422 6.92 13.18 -1.04
CA GLY A 422 7.55 12.96 0.28
C GLY A 422 6.97 11.75 1.03
N VAL A 423 5.65 11.55 0.98
CA VAL A 423 4.99 10.38 1.57
C VAL A 423 5.39 9.10 0.85
N ILE A 424 5.38 9.10 -0.48
CA ILE A 424 5.80 7.97 -1.32
C ILE A 424 7.26 7.62 -1.00
N TRP A 425 8.14 8.61 -0.91
CA TRP A 425 9.54 8.38 -0.58
C TRP A 425 9.71 7.76 0.81
N LYS A 426 8.97 8.24 1.82
CA LYS A 426 8.99 7.64 3.16
C LYS A 426 8.48 6.20 3.14
N GLN A 427 7.36 5.90 2.47
CA GLN A 427 6.81 4.55 2.38
C GLN A 427 7.72 3.59 1.61
N ALA A 428 8.41 4.07 0.58
CA ALA A 428 9.32 3.27 -0.22
C ALA A 428 10.60 2.90 0.55
N ASN A 429 11.04 3.73 1.50
CA ASN A 429 12.36 3.60 2.15
C ASN A 429 12.32 3.29 3.66
N PHE A 430 11.19 3.49 4.35
CA PHE A 430 11.09 3.31 5.79
C PHE A 430 9.93 2.38 6.16
N ASP A 431 10.12 1.62 7.25
CA ASP A 431 9.10 0.80 7.86
C ASP A 431 8.06 1.69 8.54
N SER A 432 6.80 1.52 8.17
CA SER A 432 5.71 2.39 8.65
C SER A 432 5.43 2.26 10.15
N LEU A 433 5.79 1.11 10.77
CA LEU A 433 5.53 0.87 12.18
C LEU A 433 6.62 1.46 13.09
N THR A 434 7.89 1.19 12.77
CA THR A 434 9.05 1.55 13.61
C THR A 434 9.74 2.85 13.17
N GLY A 435 9.52 3.29 11.92
CA GLY A 435 10.21 4.45 11.35
C GLY A 435 11.67 4.17 10.96
N LEU A 436 12.15 2.93 11.13
CA LEU A 436 13.48 2.50 10.70
C LEU A 436 13.54 2.30 9.18
N PRO A 437 14.72 2.38 8.55
CA PRO A 437 14.94 1.92 7.19
C PRO A 437 14.32 0.55 6.94
N ASN A 438 13.58 0.42 5.84
CA ASN A 438 13.03 -0.87 5.41
C ASN A 438 14.06 -1.65 4.58
N ARG A 439 13.65 -2.82 4.07
CA ARG A 439 14.51 -3.68 3.24
C ARG A 439 15.12 -2.98 2.02
N ALA A 440 14.40 -2.07 1.36
CA ALA A 440 14.91 -1.37 0.19
C ALA A 440 16.01 -0.37 0.57
N MET A 441 15.76 0.45 1.59
CA MET A 441 16.73 1.42 2.08
C MET A 441 17.95 0.74 2.72
N PHE A 442 17.75 -0.34 3.47
CA PHE A 442 18.83 -1.15 4.02
C PHE A 442 19.79 -1.65 2.93
N ARG A 443 19.28 -2.22 1.82
CA ARG A 443 20.16 -2.69 0.72
C ARG A 443 20.97 -1.54 0.11
N ASN A 444 20.38 -0.36 -0.06
CA ASN A 444 21.07 0.81 -0.57
C ASN A 444 22.19 1.27 0.39
N LEU A 445 21.90 1.37 1.69
CA LEU A 445 22.89 1.74 2.71
C LEU A 445 24.00 0.70 2.82
N MET A 446 23.67 -0.58 2.83
CA MET A 446 24.65 -1.68 2.86
C MET A 446 25.58 -1.64 1.64
N GLN A 447 25.03 -1.36 0.45
CA GLN A 447 25.84 -1.23 -0.76
C GLN A 447 26.80 -0.03 -0.68
N GLN A 448 26.36 1.10 -0.12
CA GLN A 448 27.21 2.26 0.12
C GLN A 448 28.35 1.94 1.12
N GLU A 449 28.03 1.26 2.21
CA GLU A 449 29.03 0.88 3.22
C GLU A 449 30.03 -0.16 2.70
N ILE A 450 29.61 -1.10 1.84
CA ILE A 450 30.54 -2.01 1.14
C ILE A 450 31.50 -1.24 0.25
N MET A 451 31.00 -0.31 -0.58
CA MET A 451 31.87 0.52 -1.43
C MET A 451 32.85 1.36 -0.61
N LYS A 452 32.41 1.83 0.57
CA LYS A 452 33.26 2.58 1.51
C LYS A 452 34.33 1.68 2.14
N SER A 453 33.96 0.48 2.58
CA SER A 453 34.87 -0.54 3.12
C SER A 453 35.95 -0.91 2.11
N GLU A 454 35.58 -1.18 0.85
CA GLU A 454 36.53 -1.49 -0.23
C GLU A 454 37.52 -0.36 -0.52
N ARG A 455 37.08 0.90 -0.43
CA ARG A 455 37.94 2.07 -0.65
C ARG A 455 38.89 2.36 0.51
N THR A 456 38.45 2.11 1.74
CA THR A 456 39.19 2.45 2.96
C THR A 456 40.00 1.28 3.52
N GLY A 457 39.72 0.06 3.08
CA GLY A 457 40.32 -1.17 3.63
C GLY A 457 39.83 -1.51 5.03
N THR A 458 38.75 -0.88 5.51
CA THR A 458 38.15 -1.15 6.82
C THR A 458 37.12 -2.26 6.74
N GLN A 459 36.95 -3.04 7.81
CA GLN A 459 35.92 -4.06 7.88
C GLN A 459 34.58 -3.45 8.30
N LEU A 460 33.48 -4.13 7.97
CA LEU A 460 32.16 -3.82 8.51
C LEU A 460 31.53 -5.11 9.05
N ALA A 461 30.59 -4.98 9.98
CA ALA A 461 29.82 -6.09 10.51
C ALA A 461 28.34 -5.92 10.21
N LEU A 462 27.71 -7.03 9.83
CA LEU A 462 26.26 -7.15 9.75
C LEU A 462 25.79 -7.98 10.95
N CYS A 463 24.87 -7.41 11.74
CA CYS A 463 24.15 -8.14 12.78
C CYS A 463 22.70 -8.35 12.33
N LEU A 464 22.24 -9.58 12.30
CA LEU A 464 20.83 -9.94 12.14
C LEU A 464 20.27 -10.31 13.51
N ILE A 465 19.12 -9.75 13.89
CA ILE A 465 18.53 -9.87 15.21
C ILE A 465 17.10 -10.35 15.04
N ASP A 466 16.71 -11.37 15.79
CA ASP A 466 15.36 -11.91 15.84
C ASP A 466 14.88 -11.94 17.29
N LEU A 467 13.66 -11.46 17.53
CA LEU A 467 13.05 -11.47 18.85
C LEU A 467 12.51 -12.87 19.15
N ASP A 468 13.10 -13.52 20.15
CA ASP A 468 12.74 -14.88 20.53
C ASP A 468 11.27 -14.94 20.98
N GLN A 469 10.52 -15.92 20.49
CA GLN A 469 9.12 -16.18 20.89
C GLN A 469 8.15 -15.01 20.60
N PHE A 470 8.49 -14.08 19.71
CA PHE A 470 7.58 -12.98 19.33
C PHE A 470 6.20 -13.46 18.84
N LYS A 471 6.17 -14.61 18.14
CA LYS A 471 4.91 -15.22 17.70
C LYS A 471 4.00 -15.59 18.87
N GLU A 472 4.55 -16.13 19.96
CA GLU A 472 3.77 -16.51 21.14
C GLU A 472 3.17 -15.27 21.81
N VAL A 473 3.89 -14.15 21.81
CA VAL A 473 3.37 -12.86 22.28
C VAL A 473 2.19 -12.40 21.43
N ASN A 474 2.29 -12.49 20.09
CA ASN A 474 1.18 -12.14 19.20
C ASN A 474 -0.03 -13.06 19.39
N ASP A 475 0.20 -14.37 19.51
CA ASP A 475 -0.86 -15.37 19.65
C ASP A 475 -1.58 -15.23 21.01
N ALA A 476 -0.86 -14.85 22.07
CA ALA A 476 -1.41 -14.69 23.42
C ALA A 476 -2.05 -13.31 23.67
N LEU A 477 -1.45 -12.23 23.17
CA LEU A 477 -1.81 -10.84 23.54
C LEU A 477 -2.36 -10.00 22.37
N GLY A 478 -2.35 -10.55 21.16
CA GLY A 478 -2.83 -9.90 19.95
C GLY A 478 -1.78 -9.00 19.27
N HIS A 479 -2.00 -8.76 17.97
CA HIS A 479 -1.07 -8.02 17.12
C HIS A 479 -0.80 -6.57 17.56
N ASP A 480 -1.78 -5.89 18.17
CA ASP A 480 -1.61 -4.51 18.63
C ASP A 480 -0.52 -4.39 19.72
N ILE A 481 -0.43 -5.39 20.62
CA ILE A 481 0.60 -5.45 21.66
C ILE A 481 1.95 -5.82 21.06
N GLY A 482 1.97 -6.74 20.09
CA GLY A 482 3.17 -7.07 19.31
C GLY A 482 3.74 -5.86 18.58
N ASP A 483 2.88 -5.00 18.03
CA ASP A 483 3.29 -3.76 17.36
C ASP A 483 3.95 -2.75 18.31
N ILE A 484 3.47 -2.66 19.55
CA ILE A 484 4.11 -1.84 20.60
C ILE A 484 5.47 -2.44 21.00
N LEU A 485 5.54 -3.76 21.15
CA LEU A 485 6.79 -4.47 21.43
C LEU A 485 7.85 -4.19 20.35
N LEU A 486 7.47 -4.22 19.08
CA LEU A 486 8.37 -3.93 17.96
C LEU A 486 8.86 -2.48 17.97
N LYS A 487 8.01 -1.52 18.31
CA LYS A 487 8.40 -0.10 18.45
C LYS A 487 9.40 0.09 19.59
N GLU A 488 9.17 -0.53 20.73
CA GLU A 488 10.09 -0.44 21.87
C GLU A 488 11.41 -1.19 21.62
N ALA A 489 11.36 -2.35 20.95
CA ALA A 489 12.56 -3.05 20.53
C ALA A 489 13.40 -2.20 19.56
N ALA A 490 12.77 -1.58 18.56
CA ALA A 490 13.42 -0.64 17.65
C ALA A 490 14.11 0.49 18.41
N LEU A 491 13.42 1.10 19.38
CA LEU A 491 13.94 2.18 20.21
C LEU A 491 15.14 1.75 21.05
N ARG A 492 15.07 0.59 21.72
CA ARG A 492 16.18 0.03 22.52
C ARG A 492 17.40 -0.30 21.65
N ILE A 493 17.19 -0.90 20.48
CA ILE A 493 18.27 -1.21 19.54
C ILE A 493 18.94 0.09 19.07
N SER A 494 18.16 1.10 18.65
CA SER A 494 18.70 2.39 18.20
C SER A 494 19.48 3.12 19.30
N HIS A 495 19.04 3.08 20.55
CA HIS A 495 19.79 3.68 21.68
C HIS A 495 21.11 2.96 21.99
N CYS A 496 21.23 1.68 21.61
CA CYS A 496 22.48 0.95 21.77
C CYS A 496 23.55 1.38 20.76
N MET A 497 23.14 1.92 19.61
CA MET A 497 23.99 2.21 18.44
C MET A 497 24.51 3.65 18.40
N ARG A 498 25.59 3.88 17.63
CA ARG A 498 26.12 5.22 17.34
C ARG A 498 25.42 5.81 16.12
N GLY A 499 25.53 7.13 15.94
CA GLY A 499 24.96 7.81 14.75
C GLY A 499 25.60 7.41 13.41
N SER A 500 26.76 6.74 13.43
CA SER A 500 27.40 6.14 12.25
C SER A 500 26.79 4.80 11.85
N ASP A 501 26.14 4.10 12.78
CA ASP A 501 25.65 2.75 12.57
C ASP A 501 24.21 2.82 12.06
N THR A 502 23.83 1.88 11.20
CA THR A 502 22.48 1.85 10.62
C THR A 502 21.68 0.73 11.23
N VAL A 503 20.54 1.06 11.85
CA VAL A 503 19.54 0.08 12.28
C VAL A 503 18.41 0.05 11.25
N ALA A 504 17.97 -1.14 10.85
CA ALA A 504 16.88 -1.34 9.90
C ALA A 504 15.97 -2.48 10.35
N ARG A 505 14.72 -2.49 9.87
CA ARG A 505 13.78 -3.58 10.09
C ARG A 505 13.37 -4.17 8.75
N LEU A 506 13.64 -5.46 8.55
CA LEU A 506 13.41 -6.12 7.26
C LEU A 506 11.99 -6.65 7.10
N GLY A 507 11.32 -6.91 8.22
CA GLY A 507 9.93 -7.38 8.29
C GLY A 507 9.74 -8.28 9.52
N GLY A 508 8.49 -8.46 9.97
CA GLY A 508 8.20 -9.30 11.14
C GLY A 508 8.94 -8.82 12.40
N ASP A 509 9.60 -9.74 13.06
CA ASP A 509 10.44 -9.60 14.26
C ASP A 509 11.94 -9.45 13.96
N GLU A 510 12.32 -9.31 12.68
CA GLU A 510 13.71 -9.26 12.25
C GLU A 510 14.24 -7.82 12.12
N PHE A 511 15.30 -7.53 12.87
CA PHE A 511 16.08 -6.30 12.80
C PHE A 511 17.48 -6.57 12.25
N THR A 512 18.04 -5.58 11.56
CA THR A 512 19.42 -5.63 11.06
C THR A 512 20.19 -4.41 11.48
N ILE A 513 21.47 -4.58 11.79
CA ILE A 513 22.39 -3.50 12.10
C ILE A 513 23.60 -3.59 11.18
N ILE A 514 23.98 -2.46 10.59
CA ILE A 514 25.23 -2.26 9.87
C ILE A 514 26.16 -1.47 10.79
N ILE A 515 27.25 -2.11 11.21
CA ILE A 515 28.30 -1.47 12.01
C ILE A 515 29.48 -1.21 11.08
N SER A 516 29.72 0.08 10.82
CA SER A 516 30.77 0.54 9.91
C SER A 516 32.11 0.66 10.63
N GLU A 517 33.21 0.53 9.88
CA GLU A 517 34.58 0.79 10.34
C GLU A 517 34.99 -0.04 11.58
N VAL A 518 34.77 -1.35 11.53
CA VAL A 518 35.16 -2.28 12.59
C VAL A 518 36.69 -2.45 12.58
N THR A 519 37.34 -2.01 13.67
CA THR A 519 38.80 -2.14 13.86
C THR A 519 39.19 -3.32 14.74
N GLU A 520 38.34 -3.70 15.71
CA GLU A 520 38.60 -4.78 16.68
C GLU A 520 37.32 -5.59 16.93
N THR A 521 37.44 -6.92 16.96
CA THR A 521 36.32 -7.83 17.22
C THR A 521 35.78 -7.72 18.66
N ALA A 522 36.64 -7.38 19.62
CA ALA A 522 36.24 -7.15 21.01
C ALA A 522 35.20 -6.01 21.14
N HIS A 523 35.28 -5.00 20.27
CA HIS A 523 34.30 -3.92 20.25
C HIS A 523 32.92 -4.43 19.80
N LEU A 524 32.89 -5.35 18.84
CA LEU A 524 31.67 -5.94 18.30
C LEU A 524 30.98 -6.85 19.33
N GLU A 525 31.75 -7.65 20.07
CA GLU A 525 31.25 -8.47 21.17
C GLU A 525 30.62 -7.61 22.27
N ALA A 526 31.24 -6.49 22.62
CA ALA A 526 30.69 -5.56 23.60
C ALA A 526 29.34 -4.96 23.13
N ILE A 527 29.21 -4.62 21.85
CA ILE A 527 27.95 -4.14 21.27
C ILE A 527 26.89 -5.23 21.28
N ALA A 528 27.22 -6.44 20.84
CA ALA A 528 26.30 -7.57 20.81
C ALA A 528 25.80 -7.93 22.21
N GLN A 529 26.70 -7.99 23.20
CA GLN A 529 26.34 -8.26 24.58
C GLN A 529 25.47 -7.15 25.18
N LYS A 530 25.74 -5.88 24.85
CA LYS A 530 24.90 -4.75 25.25
C LYS A 530 23.48 -4.89 24.69
N LEU A 531 23.34 -5.23 23.41
CA LEU A 531 22.04 -5.45 22.76
C LEU A 531 21.26 -6.60 23.42
N ILE A 532 21.91 -7.74 23.67
CA ILE A 532 21.30 -8.89 24.35
C ILE A 532 20.79 -8.48 25.74
N THR A 533 21.64 -7.79 26.51
CA THR A 533 21.30 -7.38 27.88
C THR A 533 20.13 -6.39 27.90
N GLU A 534 20.13 -5.41 26.99
CA GLU A 534 19.07 -4.40 26.89
C GLU A 534 17.74 -5.00 26.44
N LEU A 535 17.77 -5.90 25.45
CA LEU A 535 16.57 -6.58 24.95
C LEU A 535 16.00 -7.59 25.95
N ALA A 536 16.83 -8.20 26.80
CA ALA A 536 16.37 -9.09 27.86
C ALA A 536 15.66 -8.36 29.02
N THR A 537 15.74 -7.02 29.09
CA THR A 537 14.99 -6.27 30.11
C THR A 537 13.48 -6.34 29.84
N PRO A 538 12.61 -6.42 30.86
CA PRO A 538 11.17 -6.58 30.64
C PRO A 538 10.57 -5.44 29.82
N PHE A 539 9.68 -5.75 28.87
CA PHE A 539 8.97 -4.76 28.06
C PHE A 539 7.66 -4.37 28.74
N GLN A 540 7.51 -3.08 29.03
CA GLN A 540 6.28 -2.53 29.63
C GLN A 540 5.30 -2.14 28.50
N LEU A 541 4.35 -3.03 28.19
CA LEU A 541 3.41 -2.87 27.07
C LEU A 541 2.03 -2.50 27.62
N GLY A 542 1.84 -1.23 27.96
CA GLY A 542 0.62 -0.75 28.61
C GLY A 542 0.51 -1.24 30.06
N SER A 543 -0.48 -2.08 30.36
CA SER A 543 -0.69 -2.65 31.70
C SER A 543 -0.01 -4.01 31.92
N GLN A 544 0.67 -4.54 30.91
CA GLN A 544 1.32 -5.86 30.98
C GLN A 544 2.84 -5.74 30.87
N THR A 545 3.55 -6.66 31.50
CA THR A 545 5.01 -6.79 31.41
C THR A 545 5.33 -8.09 30.69
N VAL A 546 6.05 -7.99 29.57
CA VAL A 546 6.41 -9.15 28.75
C VAL A 546 7.92 -9.36 28.80
N HIS A 547 8.34 -10.60 28.99
CA HIS A 547 9.74 -11.02 28.96
C HIS A 547 10.04 -11.63 27.60
N VAL A 548 10.88 -10.96 26.81
CA VAL A 548 11.31 -11.39 25.48
C VAL A 548 12.83 -11.30 25.45
N SER A 549 13.49 -12.24 24.78
CA SER A 549 14.93 -12.18 24.51
C SER A 549 15.19 -11.99 23.02
N ALA A 550 16.45 -11.89 22.62
CA ALA A 550 16.82 -11.84 21.22
C ALA A 550 17.97 -12.80 20.90
N SER A 551 17.93 -13.34 19.68
CA SER A 551 19.03 -14.12 19.11
C SER A 551 19.70 -13.31 18.02
N ILE A 552 21.03 -13.18 18.07
CA ILE A 552 21.80 -12.33 17.15
C ILE A 552 22.79 -13.16 16.32
N GLY A 553 22.77 -13.00 15.01
CA GLY A 553 23.76 -13.55 14.09
C GLY A 553 24.70 -12.47 13.56
N ILE A 554 26.01 -12.70 13.65
CA ILE A 554 27.04 -11.71 13.30
C ILE A 554 27.88 -12.22 12.13
N CYS A 555 28.08 -11.36 11.13
CA CYS A 555 28.85 -11.68 9.92
C CYS A 555 29.75 -10.49 9.53
N LEU A 556 31.00 -10.75 9.16
CA LEU A 556 32.01 -9.73 8.84
C LEU A 556 32.26 -9.64 7.33
N TYR A 557 32.26 -8.44 6.78
CA TYR A 557 32.70 -8.19 5.40
C TYR A 557 34.11 -7.58 5.39
N PRO A 558 35.03 -8.05 4.52
CA PRO A 558 34.85 -9.07 3.47
C PRO A 558 35.17 -10.52 3.88
N ASN A 559 35.44 -10.79 5.16
CA ASN A 559 35.96 -12.09 5.62
C ASN A 559 34.98 -13.25 5.41
N ASP A 560 33.71 -13.04 5.74
CA ASP A 560 32.68 -14.07 5.77
C ASP A 560 31.83 -14.09 4.48
N ALA A 561 31.86 -13.01 3.68
CA ALA A 561 31.12 -12.93 2.43
C ALA A 561 31.68 -11.85 1.49
N ASN A 562 31.40 -11.97 0.18
CA ASN A 562 31.82 -11.04 -0.87
C ASN A 562 30.68 -10.24 -1.53
N ASN A 563 29.44 -10.43 -1.08
CA ASN A 563 28.28 -9.71 -1.58
C ASN A 563 27.16 -9.67 -0.51
N ILE A 564 26.20 -8.76 -0.68
CA ILE A 564 25.12 -8.52 0.31
C ILE A 564 24.29 -9.77 0.57
N ASP A 565 23.93 -10.53 -0.47
CA ASP A 565 23.05 -11.69 -0.32
C ASP A 565 23.74 -12.83 0.44
N SER A 566 25.02 -13.06 0.18
CA SER A 566 25.84 -14.01 0.96
C SER A 566 26.02 -13.54 2.40
N LEU A 567 26.24 -12.23 2.63
CA LEU A 567 26.40 -11.67 3.98
C LEU A 567 25.13 -11.86 4.82
N MET A 568 23.97 -11.53 4.25
CA MET A 568 22.66 -11.74 4.84
C MET A 568 22.39 -13.21 5.16
N LYS A 569 22.67 -14.12 4.21
CA LYS A 569 22.48 -15.56 4.40
C LYS A 569 23.37 -16.12 5.52
N ASN A 570 24.61 -15.65 5.59
CA ASN A 570 25.57 -16.11 6.59
C ASN A 570 25.21 -15.56 7.99
N ALA A 571 24.73 -14.32 8.08
CA ALA A 571 24.20 -13.75 9.31
C ALA A 571 22.95 -14.51 9.82
N ASP A 572 22.04 -14.91 8.92
CA ASP A 572 20.87 -15.73 9.25
C ASP A 572 21.27 -17.10 9.82
N GLN A 573 22.25 -17.76 9.22
CA GLN A 573 22.77 -19.03 9.74
C GLN A 573 23.38 -18.90 11.14
N ALA A 574 24.11 -17.81 11.38
CA ALA A 574 24.68 -17.52 12.69
C ALA A 574 23.57 -17.23 13.73
N MET A 575 22.55 -16.47 13.37
CA MET A 575 21.41 -16.18 14.23
C MET A 575 20.64 -17.47 14.59
N TYR A 576 20.44 -18.34 13.62
CA TYR A 576 19.81 -19.63 13.84
C TYR A 576 20.65 -20.55 14.75
N ALA A 577 21.98 -20.52 14.63
CA ALA A 577 22.87 -21.21 15.55
C ALA A 577 22.73 -20.66 16.98
N ALA A 578 22.60 -19.34 17.15
CA ALA A 578 22.33 -18.72 18.44
C ALA A 578 21.00 -19.22 19.06
N LYS A 579 19.93 -19.36 18.25
CA LYS A 579 18.65 -19.94 18.71
C LYS A 579 18.81 -21.36 19.23
N ASN A 580 19.50 -22.23 18.49
CA ASN A 580 19.67 -23.64 18.87
C ASN A 580 20.57 -23.85 20.10
N GLN A 581 21.46 -22.90 20.38
CA GLN A 581 22.34 -22.96 21.55
C GLN A 581 21.67 -22.49 22.85
N GLY A 582 20.36 -22.25 22.84
CA GLY A 582 19.59 -21.85 24.03
C GLY A 582 19.09 -20.40 24.02
N ARG A 583 19.05 -19.75 22.84
CA ARG A 583 18.52 -18.37 22.64
C ARG A 583 19.23 -17.33 23.53
N ASN A 584 18.74 -16.08 23.53
CA ASN A 584 19.23 -14.96 24.34
C ASN A 584 20.77 -14.77 24.26
N ARG A 585 21.32 -14.88 23.04
CA ARG A 585 22.76 -14.84 22.80
C ARG A 585 23.07 -14.41 21.37
N PHE A 586 24.34 -14.13 21.12
CA PHE A 586 24.84 -13.91 19.78
C PHE A 586 25.73 -15.08 19.33
N SER A 587 25.84 -15.28 18.02
CA SER A 587 26.80 -16.19 17.41
C SER A 587 27.44 -15.54 16.19
N TYR A 588 28.74 -15.78 16.00
CA TYR A 588 29.42 -15.46 14.77
C TYR A 588 29.13 -16.51 13.70
N PHE A 589 29.13 -16.08 12.44
CA PHE A 589 29.16 -17.00 11.33
C PHE A 589 30.46 -17.81 11.32
N THR A 590 30.36 -19.10 11.01
CA THR A 590 31.52 -19.95 10.70
C THR A 590 31.19 -20.80 9.46
N PRO A 591 32.18 -21.14 8.61
CA PRO A 591 31.94 -22.00 7.44
C PRO A 591 31.32 -23.37 7.80
N ALA A 592 31.63 -23.91 8.98
CA ALA A 592 31.05 -25.16 9.48
C ALA A 592 29.52 -25.05 9.69
N MET A 593 29.00 -23.88 10.09
CA MET A 593 27.55 -23.65 10.21
C MET A 593 26.86 -23.70 8.84
N GLN A 594 27.52 -23.19 7.80
CA GLN A 594 26.98 -23.24 6.44
C GLN A 594 26.87 -24.68 5.92
N GLU A 595 27.91 -25.50 6.17
CA GLU A 595 27.91 -26.91 5.82
C GLU A 595 26.81 -27.68 6.58
N ALA A 596 26.70 -27.46 7.89
CA ALA A 596 25.65 -28.07 8.72
C ALA A 596 24.24 -27.70 8.23
N ALA A 597 24.00 -26.45 7.85
CA ALA A 597 22.71 -26.00 7.32
C ALA A 597 22.39 -26.67 5.97
N GLN A 598 23.38 -26.83 5.09
CA GLN A 598 23.20 -27.55 3.82
C GLN A 598 22.90 -29.04 4.04
N ILE A 599 23.62 -29.69 4.95
CA ILE A 599 23.37 -31.08 5.33
C ILE A 599 21.95 -31.23 5.87
N ARG A 600 21.52 -30.35 6.78
CA ARG A 600 20.17 -30.35 7.34
C ARG A 600 19.09 -30.19 6.27
N LEU A 601 19.27 -29.26 5.32
CA LEU A 601 18.33 -29.05 4.22
C LEU A 601 18.22 -30.30 3.33
N SER A 602 19.36 -30.91 2.98
CA SER A 602 19.38 -32.18 2.24
C SER A 602 18.63 -33.27 3.00
N LEU A 603 18.95 -33.47 4.28
CA LEU A 603 18.30 -34.48 5.12
C LEU A 603 16.79 -34.22 5.29
N SER A 604 16.37 -32.96 5.38
CA SER A 604 14.94 -32.60 5.44
C SER A 604 14.17 -33.04 4.19
N ASN A 605 14.79 -32.96 3.01
CA ASN A 605 14.19 -33.43 1.77
C ASN A 605 14.16 -34.96 1.72
N ASP A 606 15.26 -35.60 2.12
CA ASP A 606 15.41 -37.07 2.10
C ASP A 606 14.44 -37.74 3.09
N MET A 607 14.21 -37.15 4.27
CA MET A 607 13.39 -37.72 5.35
C MET A 607 11.92 -37.96 4.95
N ARG A 608 11.36 -37.12 4.06
CA ARG A 608 9.98 -37.32 3.55
C ARG A 608 9.83 -38.64 2.79
N LEU A 609 10.87 -39.04 2.07
CA LEU A 609 10.89 -40.30 1.30
C LEU A 609 11.30 -41.48 2.19
N ALA A 610 12.10 -41.24 3.22
CA ALA A 610 12.64 -42.27 4.11
C ALA A 610 11.56 -43.12 4.80
N LEU A 611 10.45 -42.51 5.27
CA LEU A 611 9.33 -43.27 5.86
C LEU A 611 8.68 -44.24 4.84
N GLN A 612 8.52 -43.79 3.59
CA GLN A 612 7.92 -44.61 2.53
C GLN A 612 8.86 -45.74 2.06
N ARG A 613 10.17 -45.50 2.13
CA ARG A 613 11.22 -46.44 1.72
C ARG A 613 11.67 -47.41 2.81
N GLN A 614 11.05 -47.37 3.99
CA GLN A 614 11.41 -48.21 5.14
C GLN A 614 12.88 -48.07 5.56
N GLU A 615 13.39 -46.84 5.52
CA GLU A 615 14.78 -46.52 5.90
C GLU A 615 14.94 -46.33 7.42
N PHE A 616 13.86 -46.38 8.19
CA PHE A 616 13.89 -46.33 9.66
C PHE A 616 13.89 -47.73 10.27
N LEU A 617 14.66 -47.89 11.34
CA LEU A 617 14.73 -49.12 12.12
C LEU A 617 14.81 -48.78 13.62
N LEU A 618 14.47 -49.74 14.48
CA LEU A 618 14.58 -49.59 15.94
C LEU A 618 15.77 -50.39 16.45
N HIS A 619 16.62 -49.73 17.25
CA HIS A 619 17.54 -50.39 18.17
C HIS A 619 16.95 -50.33 19.58
N TYR A 620 17.36 -51.25 20.44
CA TYR A 620 16.82 -51.40 21.78
C TYR A 620 17.95 -51.36 22.80
N GLN A 621 17.82 -50.52 23.81
CA GLN A 621 18.81 -50.42 24.88
C GLN A 621 18.25 -51.00 26.18
N PRO A 622 18.89 -52.03 26.77
CA PRO A 622 18.48 -52.60 28.04
C PRO A 622 18.63 -51.64 29.22
N GLN A 623 17.62 -51.67 30.09
CA GLN A 623 17.59 -51.06 31.40
C GLN A 623 17.76 -52.16 32.45
N VAL A 624 18.74 -52.01 33.33
CA VAL A 624 19.15 -53.07 34.27
C VAL A 624 18.93 -52.60 35.70
N SER A 625 18.22 -53.41 36.49
CA SER A 625 18.07 -53.19 37.93
C SER A 625 19.43 -53.28 38.61
N ILE A 626 19.80 -52.27 39.38
CA ILE A 626 21.11 -52.24 40.05
C ILE A 626 21.22 -53.32 41.13
N GLU A 627 20.10 -53.62 41.81
CA GLU A 627 20.05 -54.58 42.92
C GLU A 627 20.09 -56.02 42.42
N SER A 628 19.24 -56.37 41.45
CA SER A 628 19.14 -57.75 40.96
C SER A 628 20.12 -58.07 39.82
N GLY A 629 20.68 -57.05 39.16
CA GLY A 629 21.49 -57.20 37.96
C GLY A 629 20.73 -57.71 36.73
N ARG A 630 19.39 -57.83 36.82
CA ARG A 630 18.52 -58.32 35.75
C ARG A 630 18.01 -57.18 34.88
N VAL A 631 17.72 -57.50 33.62
CA VAL A 631 17.07 -56.55 32.69
C VAL A 631 15.60 -56.41 33.07
N THR A 632 15.17 -55.18 33.36
CA THR A 632 13.78 -54.83 33.75
C THR A 632 13.02 -54.13 32.62
N GLY A 633 13.74 -53.42 31.75
CA GLY A 633 13.15 -52.66 30.65
C GLY A 633 14.03 -52.62 29.41
N LEU A 634 13.46 -52.16 28.31
CA LEU A 634 14.13 -51.90 27.04
C LEU A 634 13.62 -50.58 26.48
N GLU A 635 14.54 -49.66 26.19
CA GLU A 635 14.20 -48.42 25.50
C GLU A 635 14.29 -48.60 23.98
N ALA A 636 13.23 -48.27 23.25
CA ALA A 636 13.18 -48.30 21.80
C ALA A 636 13.72 -46.99 21.19
N LEU A 637 14.88 -47.09 20.57
CA LEU A 637 15.63 -45.98 20.01
C LEU A 637 15.60 -46.02 18.48
N VAL A 638 14.94 -45.04 17.87
CA VAL A 638 14.84 -44.94 16.41
C VAL A 638 16.21 -44.66 15.77
N ARG A 639 16.47 -45.28 14.63
CA ARG A 639 17.66 -45.04 13.80
C ARG A 639 17.23 -44.85 12.36
N TRP A 640 17.87 -43.90 11.68
CA TRP A 640 17.64 -43.70 10.26
C TRP A 640 18.82 -44.24 9.46
N GLN A 641 18.59 -45.33 8.72
CA GLN A 641 19.57 -45.94 7.85
C GLN A 641 19.47 -45.35 6.45
N HIS A 642 20.18 -44.26 6.23
CA HIS A 642 20.21 -43.56 4.95
C HIS A 642 21.06 -44.33 3.93
N PRO A 643 20.62 -44.48 2.66
CA PRO A 643 21.31 -45.28 1.65
C PRO A 643 22.74 -44.80 1.34
N GLU A 644 22.94 -43.48 1.24
CA GLU A 644 24.26 -42.89 0.95
C GLU A 644 25.07 -42.49 2.20
N LYS A 645 24.41 -41.91 3.22
CA LYS A 645 25.04 -41.31 4.41
C LYS A 645 25.20 -42.29 5.59
N GLY A 646 24.72 -43.52 5.47
CA GLY A 646 24.77 -44.52 6.52
C GLY A 646 23.80 -44.24 7.68
N LEU A 647 24.16 -44.64 8.89
CA LEU A 647 23.29 -44.52 10.07
C LEU A 647 23.31 -43.09 10.61
N ILE A 648 22.20 -42.37 10.47
CA ILE A 648 22.03 -41.01 10.96
C ILE A 648 21.55 -41.05 12.42
N PRO A 649 22.23 -40.34 13.36
CA PRO A 649 21.88 -40.36 14.77
C PRO A 649 20.56 -39.61 15.06
N PRO A 650 19.82 -39.99 16.13
CA PRO A 650 18.58 -39.33 16.53
C PRO A 650 18.71 -37.83 16.75
N GLY A 651 19.81 -37.38 17.34
CA GLY A 651 20.06 -35.96 17.60
C GLY A 651 20.12 -35.08 16.34
N VAL A 652 20.25 -35.68 15.15
CA VAL A 652 20.16 -34.98 13.86
C VAL A 652 18.80 -35.21 13.21
N SER A 653 18.26 -36.42 13.26
CA SER A 653 17.03 -36.77 12.53
C SER A 653 15.76 -36.29 13.24
N ILE A 654 15.69 -36.36 14.57
CA ILE A 654 14.49 -35.98 15.34
C ILE A 654 14.15 -34.49 15.20
N PRO A 655 15.10 -33.53 15.36
CA PRO A 655 14.80 -32.11 15.16
C PRO A 655 14.26 -31.81 13.75
N ILE A 656 14.79 -32.51 12.73
CA ILE A 656 14.31 -32.39 11.35
C ILE A 656 12.87 -32.91 11.22
N ALA A 657 12.56 -34.05 11.84
CA ALA A 657 11.21 -34.61 11.84
C ALA A 657 10.21 -33.67 12.54
N GLU A 658 10.61 -33.05 13.64
CA GLU A 658 9.78 -32.10 14.38
C GLU A 658 9.49 -30.85 13.54
N ASP A 659 10.52 -30.19 13.00
CA ASP A 659 10.35 -28.99 12.18
C ASP A 659 9.44 -29.24 10.98
N THR A 660 9.63 -30.36 10.30
CA THR A 660 8.88 -30.72 9.09
C THR A 660 7.50 -31.31 9.37
N GLY A 661 7.18 -31.59 10.63
CA GLY A 661 5.95 -32.28 11.04
C GLY A 661 5.92 -33.78 10.75
N LEU A 662 7.01 -34.35 10.24
CA LEU A 662 7.16 -35.79 10.03
C LEU A 662 7.31 -36.58 11.33
N ILE A 663 7.49 -35.91 12.47
CA ILE A 663 7.56 -36.57 13.78
C ILE A 663 6.28 -37.31 14.14
N LEU A 664 5.10 -36.84 13.69
CA LEU A 664 3.82 -37.51 13.95
C LEU A 664 3.75 -38.90 13.27
N PRO A 665 3.91 -39.01 11.93
CA PRO A 665 3.90 -40.33 11.28
C PRO A 665 5.09 -41.20 11.69
N LEU A 666 6.26 -40.61 11.97
CA LEU A 666 7.41 -41.38 12.46
C LEU A 666 7.14 -41.97 13.84
N GLY A 667 6.62 -41.16 14.77
CA GLY A 667 6.33 -41.61 16.12
C GLY A 667 5.21 -42.65 16.20
N GLU A 668 4.18 -42.57 15.34
CA GLU A 668 3.19 -43.64 15.21
C GLU A 668 3.83 -44.96 14.74
N TRP A 669 4.74 -44.88 13.76
CA TRP A 669 5.48 -46.04 13.28
C TRP A 669 6.41 -46.63 14.36
N VAL A 670 7.11 -45.78 15.13
CA VAL A 670 7.96 -46.20 16.25
C VAL A 670 7.14 -46.93 17.31
N LEU A 671 6.04 -46.33 17.79
CA LEU A 671 5.15 -46.93 18.80
C LEU A 671 4.62 -48.29 18.35
N ARG A 672 4.10 -48.37 17.12
CA ARG A 672 3.56 -49.62 16.57
C ARG A 672 4.64 -50.70 16.45
N THR A 673 5.82 -50.34 15.95
CA THR A 673 6.93 -51.28 15.75
C THR A 673 7.49 -51.78 17.08
N ALA A 674 7.67 -50.90 18.07
CA ALA A 674 8.12 -51.26 19.42
C ALA A 674 7.13 -52.19 20.12
N CYS A 675 5.83 -51.87 20.10
CA CYS A 675 4.79 -52.71 20.71
C CYS A 675 4.70 -54.10 20.04
N TYR A 676 4.81 -54.15 18.71
CA TYR A 676 4.81 -55.41 17.97
C TYR A 676 6.05 -56.26 18.28
N GLN A 677 7.23 -55.63 18.37
CA GLN A 677 8.46 -56.32 18.75
C GLN A 677 8.39 -56.90 20.17
N LEU A 678 7.85 -56.14 21.13
CA LEU A 678 7.67 -56.62 22.50
C LEU A 678 6.70 -57.82 22.56
N LYS A 679 5.61 -57.79 21.77
CA LYS A 679 4.71 -58.96 21.67
C LYS A 679 5.46 -60.20 21.18
N GLN A 680 6.27 -60.07 20.14
CA GLN A 680 7.06 -61.20 19.63
C GLN A 680 8.04 -61.74 20.67
N TRP A 681 8.67 -60.88 21.45
CA TRP A 681 9.56 -61.32 22.54
C TRP A 681 8.82 -61.99 23.69
N ARG A 682 7.60 -61.54 24.01
CA ARG A 682 6.73 -62.20 24.99
C ARG A 682 6.34 -63.61 24.57
N GLU A 683 6.00 -63.80 23.30
CA GLU A 683 5.72 -65.12 22.73
C GLU A 683 6.95 -66.06 22.77
N GLN A 684 8.16 -65.48 22.85
CA GLN A 684 9.42 -66.20 23.00
C GLN A 684 9.86 -66.38 24.47
N GLY A 685 9.02 -66.01 25.44
CA GLY A 685 9.24 -66.24 26.88
C GLY A 685 9.70 -65.02 27.67
N MET A 686 9.79 -63.82 27.08
CA MET A 686 10.20 -62.59 27.75
C MET A 686 9.00 -61.85 28.35
N VAL A 687 8.52 -62.28 29.52
CA VAL A 687 7.25 -61.79 30.10
C VAL A 687 7.44 -60.57 31.02
N ASP A 688 8.60 -60.46 31.68
CA ASP A 688 8.87 -59.48 32.75
C ASP A 688 9.69 -58.25 32.29
N VAL A 689 9.51 -57.81 31.04
CA VAL A 689 10.24 -56.66 30.47
C VAL A 689 9.26 -55.59 29.98
N GLN A 690 9.50 -54.35 30.39
CA GLN A 690 8.77 -53.17 29.93
C GLN A 690 9.46 -52.57 28.68
N MET A 691 8.68 -52.03 27.75
CA MET A 691 9.17 -51.30 26.58
C MET A 691 8.98 -49.81 26.80
N SER A 692 10.06 -49.05 26.81
CA SER A 692 10.00 -47.59 26.93
C SER A 692 10.14 -46.94 25.54
N VAL A 693 9.27 -45.98 25.24
CA VAL A 693 9.24 -45.29 23.94
C VAL A 693 9.18 -43.78 24.14
N ASN A 694 10.14 -43.10 23.54
CA ASN A 694 10.24 -41.65 23.52
C ASN A 694 9.08 -40.99 22.75
N LEU A 695 8.44 -39.99 23.37
CA LEU A 695 7.29 -39.28 22.82
C LEU A 695 7.59 -37.79 22.61
N SER A 696 7.45 -37.33 21.37
CA SER A 696 7.67 -35.91 21.04
C SER A 696 6.59 -34.99 21.60
N ALA A 697 6.94 -33.71 21.79
CA ALA A 697 6.02 -32.67 22.23
C ALA A 697 4.77 -32.55 21.33
N ARG A 698 4.94 -32.71 20.02
CA ARG A 698 3.84 -32.64 19.05
C ARG A 698 2.89 -33.83 19.16
N GLN A 699 3.40 -35.02 19.47
CA GLN A 699 2.54 -36.19 19.69
C GLN A 699 1.79 -36.09 21.03
N PHE A 700 2.45 -35.61 22.08
CA PHE A 700 1.84 -35.47 23.40
C PHE A 700 0.61 -34.54 23.41
N ARG A 701 0.65 -33.48 22.59
CA ARG A 701 -0.47 -32.52 22.44
C ARG A 701 -1.64 -33.03 21.59
N GLN A 702 -1.57 -34.24 21.02
CA GLN A 702 -2.71 -34.78 20.27
C GLN A 702 -3.85 -35.13 21.23
N GLU A 703 -5.02 -34.50 21.07
CA GLU A 703 -6.19 -34.72 21.93
C GLU A 703 -6.61 -36.21 22.02
N ASN A 704 -6.35 -36.98 20.97
CA ASN A 704 -6.71 -38.39 20.86
C ASN A 704 -5.54 -39.36 21.12
N LEU A 705 -4.45 -38.92 21.77
CA LEU A 705 -3.27 -39.75 22.03
C LEU A 705 -3.63 -41.02 22.82
N ALA A 706 -4.23 -40.86 24.02
CA ALA A 706 -4.56 -41.99 24.88
C ALA A 706 -5.51 -42.99 24.19
N ALA A 707 -6.51 -42.48 23.45
CA ALA A 707 -7.43 -43.31 22.67
C ALA A 707 -6.73 -44.04 21.51
N SER A 708 -5.69 -43.45 20.91
CA SER A 708 -4.93 -44.07 19.84
C SER A 708 -3.97 -45.15 20.36
N ILE A 709 -3.35 -44.92 21.51
CA ILE A 709 -2.50 -45.92 22.18
C ILE A 709 -3.35 -47.09 22.69
N SER A 710 -4.53 -46.84 23.29
CA SER A 710 -5.46 -47.90 23.71
C SER A 710 -5.82 -48.81 22.54
N ARG A 711 -6.22 -48.23 21.40
CA ARG A 711 -6.53 -48.99 20.18
C ARG A 711 -5.34 -49.79 19.67
N LEU A 712 -4.14 -49.20 19.66
CA LEU A 712 -2.91 -49.89 19.24
C LEU A 712 -2.61 -51.12 20.12
N LEU A 713 -2.72 -50.96 21.44
CA LEU A 713 -2.48 -52.03 22.41
C LEU A 713 -3.52 -53.15 22.28
N GLU A 714 -4.80 -52.80 22.07
CA GLU A 714 -5.89 -53.75 21.80
C GLU A 714 -5.68 -54.51 20.47
N GLU A 715 -5.31 -53.80 19.39
CA GLU A 715 -5.00 -54.39 18.09
C GLU A 715 -3.87 -55.42 18.17
N ILE A 716 -2.82 -55.11 18.94
CA ILE A 716 -1.65 -55.98 19.10
C ILE A 716 -1.94 -57.07 20.13
N GLY A 717 -2.79 -56.84 21.12
CA GLY A 717 -3.02 -57.75 22.24
C GLY A 717 -1.91 -57.68 23.30
N LEU A 718 -1.36 -56.50 23.53
CA LEU A 718 -0.29 -56.26 24.52
C LEU A 718 -0.89 -55.62 25.79
N PRO A 719 -0.58 -56.11 27.00
CA PRO A 719 -0.98 -55.46 28.25
C PRO A 719 -0.40 -54.05 28.36
N ALA A 720 -1.23 -53.06 28.72
CA ALA A 720 -0.84 -51.66 28.81
C ALA A 720 0.34 -51.40 29.76
N SER A 721 0.43 -52.16 30.85
CA SER A 721 1.52 -52.07 31.84
C SER A 721 2.90 -52.47 31.30
N SER A 722 2.96 -52.94 30.05
CA SER A 722 4.21 -53.36 29.39
C SER A 722 4.81 -52.23 28.55
N LEU A 723 4.11 -51.10 28.42
CA LEU A 723 4.54 -49.92 27.67
C LEU A 723 4.79 -48.77 28.66
N GLU A 724 5.94 -48.14 28.53
CA GLU A 724 6.25 -46.85 29.13
C GLU A 724 6.41 -45.79 28.06
N LEU A 725 5.87 -44.60 28.29
CA LEU A 725 6.09 -43.44 27.44
C LEU A 725 7.02 -42.47 28.14
N GLU A 726 8.08 -42.07 27.44
CA GLU A 726 9.05 -41.13 27.96
C GLU A 726 8.74 -39.73 27.40
N ILE A 727 8.67 -38.74 28.28
CA ILE A 727 8.44 -37.33 27.92
C ILE A 727 9.51 -36.46 28.58
N THR A 728 10.02 -35.45 27.89
CA THR A 728 11.03 -34.57 28.48
C THR A 728 10.44 -33.72 29.61
N GLU A 729 11.29 -33.36 30.58
CA GLU A 729 10.92 -32.46 31.69
C GLU A 729 10.27 -31.15 31.19
N SER A 730 10.86 -30.53 30.16
CA SER A 730 10.36 -29.28 29.56
C SER A 730 8.95 -29.45 28.99
N LEU A 731 8.66 -30.59 28.35
CA LEU A 731 7.33 -30.88 27.82
C LEU A 731 6.30 -31.03 28.94
N ALA A 732 6.67 -31.71 30.04
CA ALA A 732 5.79 -31.86 31.18
C ALA A 732 5.41 -30.49 31.80
N MET A 733 6.35 -29.54 31.81
CA MET A 733 6.21 -28.23 32.48
C MET A 733 5.60 -27.11 31.63
N ASP A 734 5.51 -27.23 30.30
CA ASP A 734 5.05 -26.14 29.40
C ASP A 734 3.59 -25.70 29.67
N ASN A 735 2.67 -26.65 29.93
CA ASN A 735 1.29 -26.37 30.33
C ASN A 735 0.80 -27.39 31.37
N PRO A 736 1.18 -27.23 32.65
CA PRO A 736 1.05 -28.29 33.65
C PRO A 736 -0.40 -28.71 33.89
N VAL A 737 -1.38 -27.80 33.79
CA VAL A 737 -2.80 -28.11 34.00
C VAL A 737 -3.34 -29.03 32.92
N GLU A 738 -3.06 -28.74 31.66
CA GLU A 738 -3.52 -29.55 30.53
C GLU A 738 -2.75 -30.88 30.47
N ASN A 739 -1.43 -30.83 30.66
CA ASN A 739 -0.56 -32.00 30.65
C ASN A 739 -0.95 -33.00 31.74
N THR A 740 -1.31 -32.54 32.95
CA THR A 740 -1.82 -33.39 34.05
C THR A 740 -3.00 -34.23 33.59
N ARG A 741 -3.93 -33.65 32.82
CA ARG A 741 -5.11 -34.38 32.30
C ARG A 741 -4.71 -35.48 31.31
N THR A 742 -3.79 -35.18 30.39
CA THR A 742 -3.28 -36.16 29.43
C THR A 742 -2.55 -37.30 30.13
N LEU A 743 -1.71 -36.98 31.12
CA LEU A 743 -1.00 -37.98 31.94
C LEU A 743 -1.97 -38.88 32.71
N HIS A 744 -3.03 -38.33 33.32
CA HIS A 744 -4.06 -39.14 33.96
C HIS A 744 -4.79 -40.04 32.97
N ASN A 745 -5.09 -39.57 31.76
CA ASN A 745 -5.72 -40.40 30.74
C ASN A 745 -4.81 -41.59 30.33
N LEU A 746 -3.50 -41.38 30.23
CA LEU A 746 -2.52 -42.44 29.96
C LEU A 746 -2.39 -43.43 31.12
N ARG A 747 -2.38 -42.96 32.37
CA ARG A 747 -2.39 -43.86 33.53
C ARG A 747 -3.69 -44.65 33.65
N ASN A 748 -4.84 -44.05 33.31
CA ASN A 748 -6.14 -44.72 33.36
C ASN A 748 -6.26 -45.89 32.36
N ILE A 749 -5.55 -45.86 31.23
CA ILE A 749 -5.45 -47.00 30.32
C ILE A 749 -4.41 -48.05 30.78
N GLY A 750 -3.60 -47.73 31.80
CA GLY A 750 -2.60 -48.61 32.39
C GLY A 750 -1.20 -48.51 31.79
N VAL A 751 -0.91 -47.45 31.01
CA VAL A 751 0.42 -47.18 30.43
C VAL A 751 1.26 -46.39 31.42
N GLY A 752 2.53 -46.77 31.59
CA GLY A 752 3.50 -46.04 32.42
C GLY A 752 3.96 -44.76 31.73
N VAL A 753 4.33 -43.74 32.51
CA VAL A 753 4.91 -42.51 31.98
C VAL A 753 6.16 -42.18 32.78
N ALA A 754 7.27 -41.95 32.08
CA ALA A 754 8.53 -41.53 32.67
C ALA A 754 8.84 -40.08 32.25
N ILE A 755 9.44 -39.31 33.17
CA ILE A 755 10.06 -38.03 32.82
C ILE A 755 11.51 -38.28 32.41
N ASP A 756 11.87 -37.80 31.23
CA ASP A 756 13.21 -37.85 30.65
C ASP A 756 13.95 -36.51 30.80
N ASP A 757 15.29 -36.56 30.71
CA ASP A 757 16.21 -35.41 30.82
C ASP A 757 16.08 -34.59 32.13
N PHE A 758 15.71 -35.23 33.24
CA PHE A 758 15.43 -34.52 34.49
C PHE A 758 16.68 -33.81 35.06
N GLY A 759 16.51 -32.52 35.41
CA GLY A 759 17.52 -31.67 36.03
C GLY A 759 18.13 -30.63 35.08
N THR A 760 17.86 -30.72 33.78
CA THR A 760 18.39 -29.78 32.77
C THR A 760 17.55 -28.50 32.63
N GLY A 761 16.35 -28.45 33.23
CA GLY A 761 15.40 -27.33 33.17
C GLY A 761 15.07 -26.66 34.50
N HIS A 762 14.17 -25.67 34.46
CA HIS A 762 13.64 -25.00 35.66
C HIS A 762 12.42 -25.75 36.20
N SER A 763 12.64 -26.85 36.91
CA SER A 763 11.56 -27.62 37.55
C SER A 763 10.79 -26.78 38.59
N SER A 764 9.47 -26.69 38.44
CA SER A 764 8.57 -26.32 39.53
C SER A 764 8.16 -27.58 40.27
N LEU A 765 8.92 -27.95 41.31
CA LEU A 765 8.67 -29.10 42.20
C LEU A 765 7.21 -29.21 42.68
N GLY A 766 6.49 -28.08 42.71
CA GLY A 766 5.08 -28.01 43.06
C GLY A 766 4.13 -28.82 42.17
N TYR A 767 4.44 -29.00 40.88
CA TYR A 767 3.59 -29.77 39.95
C TYR A 767 3.96 -31.24 39.84
N LEU A 768 5.23 -31.59 40.09
CA LEU A 768 5.72 -32.97 39.99
C LEU A 768 4.93 -33.92 40.90
N LYS A 769 4.51 -33.43 42.08
CA LYS A 769 3.69 -34.18 43.05
C LYS A 769 2.29 -34.56 42.54
N ASP A 770 1.75 -33.76 41.62
CA ASP A 770 0.38 -33.91 41.09
C ASP A 770 0.39 -34.77 39.81
N PHE A 771 1.57 -34.99 39.21
CA PHE A 771 1.72 -35.76 37.99
C PHE A 771 1.71 -37.27 38.26
N PRO A 772 0.91 -38.05 37.52
CA PRO A 772 0.79 -39.50 37.71
C PRO A 772 1.92 -40.28 37.02
N ILE A 773 3.17 -39.99 37.36
CA ILE A 773 4.40 -40.54 36.74
C ILE A 773 4.84 -41.81 37.49
N SER A 774 5.43 -42.76 36.76
CA SER A 774 6.01 -44.00 37.33
C SER A 774 7.52 -43.92 37.54
N CYS A 775 8.22 -43.19 36.68
CA CYS A 775 9.68 -43.22 36.64
C CYS A 775 10.28 -41.82 36.38
N LEU A 776 11.42 -41.55 37.01
CA LEU A 776 12.25 -40.37 36.79
C LEU A 776 13.58 -40.79 36.17
N LYS A 777 13.91 -40.30 34.98
CA LYS A 777 15.17 -40.58 34.30
C LYS A 777 16.14 -39.42 34.48
N LEU A 778 17.28 -39.68 35.10
CA LEU A 778 18.33 -38.69 35.36
C LEU A 778 19.20 -38.51 34.12
N ASP A 779 19.33 -37.25 33.68
CA ASP A 779 20.08 -36.92 32.47
C ASP A 779 21.56 -37.33 32.58
N ARG A 780 22.11 -37.76 31.44
CA ARG A 780 23.50 -38.18 31.30
C ARG A 780 24.50 -37.11 31.76
N SER A 781 24.20 -35.81 31.62
CA SER A 781 25.16 -34.75 31.96
C SER A 781 25.58 -34.77 33.43
N PHE A 782 24.68 -35.13 34.33
CA PHE A 782 24.96 -35.30 35.76
C PHE A 782 25.71 -36.60 36.07
N ILE A 783 25.44 -37.67 35.32
CA ILE A 783 26.08 -38.97 35.52
C ILE A 783 27.52 -38.97 35.01
N MET A 784 27.82 -38.24 33.93
CA MET A 784 29.16 -38.20 33.33
C MET A 784 30.24 -37.73 34.31
N HIS A 785 29.95 -36.73 35.15
CA HIS A 785 30.95 -36.14 36.06
C HIS A 785 30.72 -36.47 37.53
N ILE A 786 29.87 -37.46 37.84
CA ILE A 786 29.59 -37.89 39.23
C ILE A 786 30.85 -38.34 39.99
N GLU A 787 31.91 -38.73 39.27
CA GLU A 787 33.20 -39.11 39.87
C GLU A 787 34.09 -37.90 40.23
N THR A 788 33.88 -36.74 39.60
CA THR A 788 34.81 -35.60 39.63
C THR A 788 34.20 -34.31 40.18
N GLU A 789 32.90 -34.10 40.02
CA GLU A 789 32.21 -32.86 40.37
C GLU A 789 31.27 -33.07 41.58
N PRO A 790 31.57 -32.47 42.74
CA PRO A 790 30.76 -32.64 43.95
C PRO A 790 29.31 -32.15 43.80
N ASN A 791 29.07 -31.14 42.95
CA ASN A 791 27.74 -30.60 42.72
C ASN A 791 26.83 -31.61 42.02
N ASP A 792 27.35 -32.38 41.07
CA ASP A 792 26.57 -33.39 40.34
C ASP A 792 26.14 -34.52 41.28
N VAL A 793 26.99 -34.92 42.22
CA VAL A 793 26.64 -35.90 43.27
C VAL A 793 25.47 -35.40 44.13
N ILE A 794 25.48 -34.12 44.51
CA ILE A 794 24.41 -33.52 45.33
C ILE A 794 23.09 -33.51 44.56
N ILE A 795 23.12 -33.12 43.28
CA ILE A 795 21.92 -33.07 42.43
C ILE A 795 21.33 -34.47 42.24
N VAL A 796 22.18 -35.44 41.88
CA VAL A 796 21.76 -36.84 41.70
C VAL A 796 21.19 -37.42 42.99
N SER A 797 21.85 -37.21 44.13
CA SER A 797 21.36 -37.68 45.44
C SER A 797 20.00 -37.07 45.79
N ALA A 798 19.83 -35.76 45.61
CA ALA A 798 18.57 -35.08 45.92
C ALA A 798 17.43 -35.51 44.99
N ALA A 799 17.73 -35.75 43.69
CA ALA A 799 16.75 -36.21 42.73
C ALA A 799 16.28 -37.64 43.04
N ILE A 800 17.18 -38.53 43.48
CA ILE A 800 16.82 -39.90 43.90
C ILE A 800 15.91 -39.87 45.12
N GLU A 801 16.29 -39.13 46.17
CA GLU A 801 15.48 -39.01 47.39
C GLU A 801 14.07 -38.47 47.09
N LEU A 802 13.98 -37.42 46.26
CA LEU A 802 12.71 -36.84 45.85
C LEU A 802 11.82 -37.84 45.10
N ALA A 803 12.38 -38.59 44.16
CA ALA A 803 11.63 -39.57 43.38
C ALA A 803 11.07 -40.67 44.29
N HIS A 804 11.88 -41.18 45.21
CA HIS A 804 11.46 -42.19 46.18
C HIS A 804 10.38 -41.69 47.13
N ASP A 805 10.48 -40.45 47.62
CA ASP A 805 9.45 -39.82 48.46
C ASP A 805 8.11 -39.66 47.73
N LEU A 806 8.15 -39.52 46.39
CA LEU A 806 6.96 -39.47 45.53
C LEU A 806 6.51 -40.84 45.01
N GLY A 807 7.22 -41.91 45.37
CA GLY A 807 6.90 -43.28 44.96
C GLY A 807 7.19 -43.58 43.49
N MET A 808 8.22 -42.94 42.91
CA MET A 808 8.69 -43.13 41.54
C MET A 808 10.01 -43.92 41.53
N ASP A 809 10.20 -44.77 40.53
CA ASP A 809 11.49 -45.43 40.27
C ASP A 809 12.47 -44.45 39.62
N VAL A 810 13.77 -44.66 39.81
CA VAL A 810 14.82 -43.80 39.22
C VAL A 810 15.69 -44.58 38.25
N VAL A 811 15.80 -44.07 37.02
CA VAL A 811 16.72 -44.57 36.00
C VAL A 811 17.88 -43.58 35.84
N ALA A 812 19.12 -44.01 36.06
CA ALA A 812 20.28 -43.19 35.71
C ALA A 812 20.77 -43.49 34.29
N GLU A 813 20.83 -42.47 33.44
CA GLU A 813 21.22 -42.59 32.05
C GLU A 813 22.69 -42.30 31.78
N GLY A 814 23.22 -42.87 30.71
CA GLY A 814 24.59 -42.59 30.28
C GLY A 814 25.66 -43.15 31.21
N VAL A 815 25.38 -44.24 31.92
CA VAL A 815 26.35 -44.95 32.75
C VAL A 815 27.37 -45.68 31.86
N GLU A 816 28.64 -45.29 31.94
CA GLU A 816 29.73 -45.81 31.10
C GLU A 816 30.79 -46.58 31.89
N THR A 817 30.99 -46.28 33.18
CA THR A 817 32.07 -46.85 34.00
C THR A 817 31.54 -47.71 35.16
N SER A 818 32.36 -48.65 35.64
CA SER A 818 32.03 -49.43 36.85
C SER A 818 31.97 -48.58 38.11
N LYS A 819 32.71 -47.47 38.16
CA LYS A 819 32.74 -46.55 39.30
C LYS A 819 31.43 -45.75 39.39
N GLN A 820 30.89 -45.30 38.26
CA GLN A 820 29.57 -44.67 38.22
C GLN A 820 28.49 -45.60 38.76
N VAL A 821 28.53 -46.90 38.41
CA VAL A 821 27.62 -47.92 38.98
C VAL A 821 27.78 -48.01 40.50
N GLU A 822 29.01 -48.01 41.01
CA GLU A 822 29.26 -48.07 42.45
C GLU A 822 28.69 -46.83 43.19
N TYR A 823 28.87 -45.63 42.64
CA TYR A 823 28.27 -44.41 43.17
C TYR A 823 26.74 -44.48 43.19
N LEU A 824 26.14 -44.86 42.06
CA LEU A 824 24.69 -44.98 41.93
C LEU A 824 24.09 -46.04 42.86
N TYR A 825 24.81 -47.14 43.07
CA TYR A 825 24.43 -48.17 44.05
C TYR A 825 24.44 -47.63 45.49
N ARG A 826 25.48 -46.85 45.86
CA ARG A 826 25.56 -46.21 47.18
C ARG A 826 24.44 -45.18 47.39
N LEU A 827 24.04 -44.48 46.33
CA LEU A 827 22.94 -43.52 46.33
C LEU A 827 21.56 -44.18 46.23
N ARG A 828 21.48 -45.52 46.17
CA ARG A 828 20.23 -46.30 46.06
C ARG A 828 19.43 -46.02 44.78
N CYS A 829 20.08 -45.73 43.66
CA CYS A 829 19.40 -45.66 42.37
C CYS A 829 18.80 -47.03 42.00
N ASP A 830 17.63 -47.09 41.35
CA ASP A 830 16.91 -48.35 41.12
C ASP A 830 17.39 -49.07 39.85
N ILE A 831 17.50 -48.31 38.75
CA ILE A 831 17.74 -48.81 37.40
C ILE A 831 18.86 -48.01 36.76
N ILE A 832 19.71 -48.68 35.97
CA ILE A 832 20.81 -48.06 35.26
C ILE A 832 20.80 -48.41 33.77
N GLN A 833 21.02 -47.40 32.94
CA GLN A 833 21.06 -47.49 31.49
C GLN A 833 22.31 -46.79 30.95
N GLY A 834 23.07 -47.48 30.10
CA GLY A 834 24.24 -46.87 29.48
C GLY A 834 25.21 -47.87 28.84
N TYR A 835 26.31 -47.34 28.32
CA TYR A 835 27.30 -48.12 27.57
C TYR A 835 28.14 -49.07 28.43
N TYR A 836 28.10 -48.92 29.75
CA TYR A 836 28.70 -49.89 30.68
C TYR A 836 28.17 -51.31 30.43
N TYR A 837 26.86 -51.44 30.15
CA TYR A 837 26.24 -52.72 29.86
C TYR A 837 26.27 -53.08 28.38
N CYS A 838 25.66 -52.25 27.55
CA CYS A 838 25.74 -52.39 26.11
C CYS A 838 25.26 -51.12 25.41
N LYS A 839 25.73 -50.93 24.18
CA LYS A 839 25.17 -49.95 23.26
C LYS A 839 23.81 -50.44 22.75
N PRO A 840 22.94 -49.55 22.22
CA PRO A 840 21.66 -49.94 21.62
C PRO A 840 21.82 -51.02 20.55
N LEU A 841 21.10 -52.14 20.74
CA LEU A 841 21.25 -53.37 19.95
C LEU A 841 20.13 -53.53 18.91
N PRO A 842 20.39 -54.14 17.75
CA PRO A 842 19.32 -54.59 16.83
C PRO A 842 18.44 -55.66 17.49
N ALA A 843 17.17 -55.75 17.06
CA ALA A 843 16.18 -56.66 17.66
C ALA A 843 16.64 -58.13 17.79
N GLY A 844 17.42 -58.64 16.84
CA GLY A 844 17.89 -60.02 16.82
C GLY A 844 18.94 -60.35 17.89
N GLU A 845 19.61 -59.35 18.46
CA GLU A 845 20.67 -59.55 19.46
C GLU A 845 20.15 -59.43 20.90
N VAL A 846 19.00 -58.78 21.10
CA VAL A 846 18.43 -58.44 22.41
C VAL A 846 18.14 -59.68 23.26
N ILE A 847 17.48 -60.69 22.70
CA ILE A 847 17.09 -61.90 23.45
C ILE A 847 18.31 -62.65 23.98
N ARG A 848 19.34 -62.76 23.13
CA ARG A 848 20.60 -63.40 23.52
C ARG A 848 21.25 -62.64 24.65
N TYR A 849 21.33 -61.31 24.54
CA TYR A 849 21.89 -60.46 25.60
C TYR A 849 21.15 -60.64 26.94
N ILE A 850 19.82 -60.58 26.93
CA ILE A 850 19.00 -60.73 28.14
C ILE A 850 19.16 -62.13 28.75
N THR A 851 19.20 -63.18 27.92
CA THR A 851 19.36 -64.56 28.39
C THR A 851 20.70 -64.77 29.06
N ASP A 852 21.79 -64.30 28.42
CA ASP A 852 23.15 -64.42 28.95
C ASP A 852 23.30 -63.61 30.26
N ARG A 853 22.70 -62.41 30.33
CA ARG A 853 22.79 -61.52 31.50
C ARG A 853 21.99 -62.04 32.70
N ASN A 854 20.74 -62.46 32.49
CA ASN A 854 19.89 -62.96 33.57
C ASN A 854 20.39 -64.29 34.16
N GLN A 855 21.28 -65.01 33.46
CA GLN A 855 21.95 -66.22 33.96
C GLN A 855 23.24 -65.94 34.73
N SER A 856 23.80 -64.72 34.64
CA SER A 856 25.04 -64.33 35.29
C SER A 856 24.83 -63.03 36.10
N PRO A 857 24.13 -63.08 37.26
CA PRO A 857 24.04 -61.94 38.16
C PRO A 857 25.42 -61.67 38.76
N SER A 858 26.19 -60.80 38.11
CA SER A 858 27.48 -60.34 38.63
C SER A 858 27.44 -58.83 38.84
N HIS A 859 27.18 -58.46 40.09
CA HIS A 859 27.75 -57.28 40.73
C HIS A 859 28.29 -57.67 42.11
N PRO A 860 29.35 -57.01 42.59
CA PRO A 860 30.16 -57.52 43.70
C PRO A 860 29.34 -57.48 44.98
N THR A 861 29.01 -58.66 45.52
CA THR A 861 28.61 -58.78 46.92
C THR A 861 29.71 -58.13 47.76
N GLY A 862 29.36 -57.03 48.45
CA GLY A 862 30.25 -56.21 49.28
C GLY A 862 30.79 -56.90 50.53
N ASN A 863 31.49 -58.02 50.37
CA ASN A 863 32.19 -58.72 51.44
C ASN A 863 33.69 -58.80 51.10
N ASN A 864 34.41 -57.70 51.32
CA ASN A 864 35.82 -57.66 51.75
C ASN A 864 36.31 -56.21 51.74
N ILE A 865 35.98 -55.46 52.79
CA ILE A 865 36.76 -54.27 53.12
C ILE A 865 38.01 -54.78 53.86
N PRO A 866 39.23 -54.54 53.37
CA PRO A 866 40.43 -54.93 54.10
C PRO A 866 40.52 -54.17 55.43
N PRO A 867 41.02 -54.80 56.52
CA PRO A 867 41.18 -54.14 57.80
C PRO A 867 42.11 -52.92 57.68
N MET A 868 41.66 -51.76 58.15
CA MET A 868 42.40 -50.49 58.10
C MET A 868 42.87 -50.07 59.49
N ASP A 869 44.00 -49.37 59.57
CA ASP A 869 44.46 -48.71 60.80
C ASP A 869 43.65 -47.41 61.02
N VAL A 870 43.01 -47.28 62.19
CA VAL A 870 42.19 -46.13 62.60
C VAL A 870 42.87 -45.44 63.77
N LEU A 871 43.16 -44.14 63.68
CA LEU A 871 43.78 -43.38 64.77
C LEU A 871 42.74 -42.53 65.51
N VAL A 872 42.57 -42.73 66.81
CA VAL A 872 41.69 -41.94 67.67
C VAL A 872 42.54 -41.05 68.57
N ILE A 873 42.32 -39.73 68.49
CA ILE A 873 43.03 -38.72 69.27
C ILE A 873 42.01 -37.96 70.12
N ASP A 874 41.93 -38.29 71.39
CA ASP A 874 40.96 -37.70 72.35
C ASP A 874 41.61 -37.67 73.73
N ASP A 875 41.56 -36.55 74.45
CA ASP A 875 42.16 -36.42 75.77
C ASP A 875 41.42 -37.22 76.86
N ASP A 876 40.19 -37.67 76.57
CA ASP A 876 39.42 -38.57 77.40
C ASP A 876 39.74 -40.05 77.09
N GLU A 877 40.38 -40.71 78.06
CA GLU A 877 40.76 -42.13 77.99
C GLU A 877 39.54 -43.07 77.87
N PHE A 878 38.38 -42.67 78.41
CA PHE A 878 37.14 -43.44 78.28
C PHE A 878 36.63 -43.43 76.83
N ILE A 879 36.66 -42.27 76.17
CA ILE A 879 36.25 -42.13 74.77
C ILE A 879 37.21 -42.90 73.84
N CYS A 880 38.51 -42.80 74.08
CA CYS A 880 39.52 -43.60 73.36
C CYS A 880 39.22 -45.10 73.45
N THR A 881 38.96 -45.61 74.67
CA THR A 881 38.69 -47.03 74.90
C THR A 881 37.39 -47.49 74.24
N MET A 882 36.33 -46.68 74.32
CA MET A 882 35.04 -46.97 73.70
C MET A 882 35.16 -47.00 72.17
N MET A 883 35.81 -45.99 71.56
CA MET A 883 36.04 -45.93 70.11
C MET A 883 36.88 -47.10 69.62
N ALA A 884 37.94 -47.45 70.36
CA ALA A 884 38.74 -48.63 70.03
C ALA A 884 37.91 -49.91 70.04
N SER A 885 37.08 -50.12 71.07
CA SER A 885 36.20 -51.29 71.14
C SER A 885 35.22 -51.38 69.96
N VAL A 886 34.67 -50.25 69.50
CA VAL A 886 33.74 -50.22 68.37
C VAL A 886 34.46 -50.57 67.06
N PHE A 887 35.61 -49.95 66.77
CA PHE A 887 36.33 -50.22 65.53
C PHE A 887 36.97 -51.62 65.50
N ASP A 888 37.42 -52.15 66.63
CA ASP A 888 37.90 -53.54 66.75
C ASP A 888 36.77 -54.54 66.48
N SER A 889 35.55 -54.28 66.98
CA SER A 889 34.37 -55.13 66.71
C SER A 889 33.95 -55.14 65.23
N LEU A 890 34.28 -54.08 64.49
CA LEU A 890 34.05 -53.96 63.05
C LEU A 890 35.21 -54.54 62.21
N GLY A 891 36.24 -55.12 62.83
CA GLY A 891 37.37 -55.74 62.16
C GLY A 891 38.47 -54.77 61.71
N HIS A 892 38.49 -53.54 62.21
CA HIS A 892 39.55 -52.55 61.96
C HIS A 892 40.61 -52.55 63.08
N ARG A 893 41.73 -51.87 62.88
CA ARG A 893 42.85 -51.80 63.84
C ARG A 893 42.91 -50.43 64.50
N PRO A 894 42.29 -50.22 65.66
CA PRO A 894 42.31 -48.93 66.34
C PRO A 894 43.65 -48.67 67.04
N HIS A 895 44.14 -47.45 66.92
CA HIS A 895 45.28 -46.88 67.65
C HIS A 895 44.76 -45.66 68.41
N THR A 896 44.93 -45.60 69.72
CA THR A 896 44.39 -44.52 70.55
C THR A 896 45.51 -43.69 71.17
N VAL A 897 45.37 -42.37 71.17
CA VAL A 897 46.35 -41.45 71.73
C VAL A 897 45.65 -40.33 72.50
N THR A 898 46.01 -40.15 73.77
CA THR A 898 45.39 -39.13 74.64
C THR A 898 46.06 -37.77 74.59
N ASN A 899 47.11 -37.62 73.78
CA ASN A 899 47.87 -36.38 73.64
C ASN A 899 47.96 -35.98 72.15
N PRO A 900 47.44 -34.80 71.76
CA PRO A 900 47.43 -34.38 70.36
C PRO A 900 48.82 -34.25 69.73
N ILE A 901 49.85 -33.89 70.51
CA ILE A 901 51.23 -33.79 70.01
C ILE A 901 51.78 -35.18 69.68
N ALA A 902 51.52 -36.17 70.53
CA ALA A 902 51.95 -37.54 70.29
C ALA A 902 51.20 -38.15 69.08
N GLY A 903 49.92 -37.80 68.90
CA GLY A 903 49.15 -38.19 67.72
C GLY A 903 49.74 -37.61 66.44
N LEU A 904 50.14 -36.34 66.45
CA LEU A 904 50.82 -35.70 65.31
C LEU A 904 52.18 -36.34 65.02
N ASP A 905 52.97 -36.66 66.04
CA ASP A 905 54.27 -37.32 65.89
C ASP A 905 54.12 -38.73 65.25
N ILE A 906 53.09 -39.49 65.65
CA ILE A 906 52.78 -40.80 65.07
C ILE A 906 52.42 -40.69 63.59
N ILE A 907 51.63 -39.67 63.22
CA ILE A 907 51.27 -39.40 61.82
C ILE A 907 52.48 -38.94 61.00
N GLN A 908 53.38 -38.15 61.58
CA GLN A 908 54.61 -37.70 60.92
C GLN A 908 55.61 -38.84 60.69
N GLN A 909 55.70 -39.79 61.62
CA GLN A 909 56.58 -40.95 61.51
C GLN A 909 56.05 -41.98 60.52
N ASN A 910 54.72 -42.08 60.35
CA ASN A 910 54.05 -43.05 59.47
C ASN A 910 53.02 -42.38 58.54
N PRO A 911 53.45 -41.49 57.62
CA PRO A 911 52.53 -40.79 56.74
C PRO A 911 51.83 -41.78 55.80
N GLY A 912 50.50 -41.82 55.87
CA GLY A 912 49.65 -42.69 55.04
C GLY A 912 49.34 -44.07 55.63
N GLN A 913 49.79 -44.37 56.86
CA GLN A 913 49.43 -45.63 57.54
C GLN A 913 47.93 -45.69 57.90
N PHE A 914 47.36 -44.59 58.37
CA PHE A 914 45.99 -44.54 58.87
C PHE A 914 44.99 -44.29 57.75
N GLY A 915 43.96 -45.13 57.68
CA GLY A 915 42.84 -45.00 56.75
C GLY A 915 41.71 -44.09 57.25
N LEU A 916 41.69 -43.80 58.55
CA LEU A 916 40.74 -42.88 59.20
C LEU A 916 41.38 -42.27 60.45
N ILE A 917 41.15 -40.98 60.70
CA ILE A 917 41.62 -40.30 61.92
C ILE A 917 40.44 -39.63 62.62
N LEU A 918 40.20 -39.95 63.89
CA LEU A 918 39.23 -39.29 64.75
C LEU A 918 39.97 -38.32 65.68
N VAL A 919 39.48 -37.08 65.78
CA VAL A 919 40.10 -36.01 66.54
C VAL A 919 39.06 -35.31 67.41
N ASP A 920 39.29 -35.23 68.72
CA ASP A 920 38.45 -34.38 69.58
C ASP A 920 38.71 -32.89 69.35
N MET A 921 37.67 -32.07 69.41
CA MET A 921 37.79 -30.64 69.16
C MET A 921 38.51 -29.91 70.31
N LEU A 922 38.33 -30.37 71.55
CA LEU A 922 38.72 -29.66 72.78
C LEU A 922 39.77 -30.42 73.60
N MET A 923 40.96 -30.59 73.02
CA MET A 923 42.08 -31.20 73.74
C MET A 923 43.00 -30.15 74.42
N PRO A 924 43.59 -30.46 75.57
CA PRO A 924 44.63 -29.64 76.19
C PRO A 924 45.88 -29.52 75.30
N LYS A 925 46.53 -28.35 75.31
CA LYS A 925 47.78 -28.00 74.59
C LYS A 925 47.67 -27.72 73.08
N MET A 926 46.77 -28.36 72.35
CA MET A 926 46.53 -28.12 70.93
C MET A 926 45.07 -28.40 70.61
N SER A 927 44.37 -27.45 69.96
CA SER A 927 42.98 -27.68 69.58
C SER A 927 42.88 -28.72 68.46
N GLY A 928 41.75 -29.44 68.39
CA GLY A 928 41.51 -30.41 67.33
C GLY A 928 41.65 -29.82 65.92
N ILE A 929 41.32 -28.53 65.76
CA ILE A 929 41.43 -27.81 64.49
C ILE A 929 42.88 -27.53 64.12
N ASP A 930 43.70 -27.07 65.08
CA ASP A 930 45.13 -26.86 64.83
C ASP A 930 45.82 -28.18 64.47
N LEU A 931 45.38 -29.28 65.10
CA LEU A 931 45.84 -30.62 64.79
C LEU A 931 45.41 -31.05 63.38
N VAL A 932 44.15 -30.87 62.99
CA VAL A 932 43.66 -31.15 61.62
C VAL A 932 44.45 -30.35 60.58
N GLN A 933 44.75 -29.07 60.84
CA GLN A 933 45.57 -28.26 59.93
C GLN A 933 47.00 -28.80 59.79
N ALA A 934 47.59 -29.27 60.90
CA ALA A 934 48.91 -29.89 60.86
C ALA A 934 48.88 -31.23 60.11
N ILE A 935 47.84 -32.05 60.30
CA ILE A 935 47.65 -33.34 59.59
C ILE A 935 47.48 -33.11 58.09
N ARG A 936 46.67 -32.13 57.67
CA ARG A 936 46.43 -31.82 56.25
C ARG A 936 47.68 -31.33 55.51
N LYS A 937 48.70 -30.83 56.22
CA LYS A 937 50.03 -30.55 55.64
C LYS A 937 50.84 -31.82 55.36
N ILE A 938 50.57 -32.91 56.07
CA ILE A 938 51.29 -34.19 55.98
C ILE A 938 50.56 -35.16 55.03
N ASN A 939 49.25 -35.30 55.18
CA ASN A 939 48.40 -36.15 54.35
C ASN A 939 47.11 -35.42 53.96
N ARG A 940 46.95 -35.09 52.68
CA ARG A 940 45.80 -34.33 52.19
C ARG A 940 44.52 -35.16 52.12
N ASP A 941 44.62 -36.46 51.90
CA ASP A 941 43.48 -37.26 51.43
C ASP A 941 42.87 -38.15 52.53
N VAL A 942 43.51 -38.28 53.69
CA VAL A 942 42.98 -39.11 54.79
C VAL A 942 41.64 -38.57 55.34
N PRO A 943 40.60 -39.40 55.50
CA PRO A 943 39.36 -39.01 56.19
C PRO A 943 39.61 -38.62 57.65
N ILE A 944 39.06 -37.47 58.08
CA ILE A 944 39.17 -36.97 59.46
C ILE A 944 37.77 -36.72 60.05
N VAL A 945 37.46 -37.33 61.20
CA VAL A 945 36.22 -37.08 61.95
C VAL A 945 36.54 -36.22 63.16
N ILE A 946 35.90 -35.06 63.27
CA ILE A 946 36.02 -34.17 64.42
C ILE A 946 34.89 -34.47 65.41
N CYS A 947 35.24 -34.88 66.62
CA CYS A 947 34.29 -35.08 67.72
C CYS A 947 34.15 -33.77 68.53
N THR A 948 32.94 -33.32 68.82
CA THR A 948 32.71 -32.02 69.48
C THR A 948 31.49 -32.01 70.38
N SER A 949 31.53 -31.31 71.52
CA SER A 949 30.38 -31.14 72.44
C SER A 949 29.53 -29.89 72.14
N TYR A 950 29.83 -29.16 71.06
CA TYR A 950 29.05 -28.01 70.60
C TYR A 950 28.08 -28.42 69.49
N SER A 951 26.85 -27.87 69.51
CA SER A 951 25.91 -28.01 68.40
C SER A 951 26.49 -27.42 67.11
N ILE A 952 26.20 -28.02 65.95
CA ILE A 952 26.61 -27.58 64.60
C ILE A 952 26.34 -26.07 64.38
N ASP A 953 25.20 -25.56 64.88
CA ASP A 953 24.84 -24.13 64.79
C ASP A 953 25.75 -23.21 65.62
N ALA A 954 26.27 -23.69 66.75
CA ALA A 954 27.21 -22.95 67.59
C ALA A 954 28.62 -22.93 66.97
N ILE A 955 29.00 -23.98 66.26
CA ILE A 955 30.24 -24.04 65.48
C ILE A 955 30.13 -23.08 64.29
N HIS A 956 29.06 -23.10 63.51
CA HIS A 956 28.88 -22.11 62.43
C HIS A 956 28.89 -20.65 62.93
N LYS A 957 28.39 -20.37 64.13
CA LYS A 957 28.41 -19.01 64.72
C LYS A 957 29.75 -18.58 65.31
N ALA A 958 30.49 -19.48 65.97
CA ALA A 958 31.77 -19.16 66.60
C ALA A 958 32.91 -18.97 65.57
N PHE A 959 32.79 -19.56 64.39
CA PHE A 959 33.87 -19.63 63.39
C PHE A 959 33.83 -18.56 62.27
N LYS A 960 32.90 -17.60 62.35
CA LYS A 960 32.81 -16.46 61.40
C LYS A 960 34.08 -15.59 61.23
N PRO A 961 35.03 -15.47 62.18
CA PRO A 961 36.21 -14.63 61.97
C PRO A 961 37.35 -15.25 61.13
N PHE A 962 37.24 -16.49 60.64
CA PHE A 962 38.31 -17.18 59.90
C PHE A 962 37.84 -17.82 58.58
N GLU A 963 37.25 -17.01 57.71
CA GLU A 963 36.84 -17.39 56.34
C GLU A 963 37.98 -17.93 55.45
N LYS A 964 39.25 -17.69 55.82
CA LYS A 964 40.42 -18.29 55.15
C LYS A 964 40.67 -19.77 55.50
N THR A 965 40.08 -20.26 56.58
CA THR A 965 40.25 -21.65 57.06
C THR A 965 39.11 -22.55 56.59
N CYS A 966 37.97 -22.01 56.14
CA CYS A 966 36.86 -22.80 55.59
C CYS A 966 37.22 -23.59 54.31
N ASN A 967 38.24 -23.16 53.57
CA ASN A 967 38.81 -23.97 52.47
C ASN A 967 39.49 -25.27 52.94
N LEU A 968 39.78 -25.44 54.24
CA LEU A 968 40.34 -26.68 54.80
C LEU A 968 39.28 -27.70 55.25
N LEU A 969 38.05 -27.25 55.57
CA LEU A 969 36.95 -28.12 56.01
C LEU A 969 35.98 -28.49 54.88
N ASN A 970 35.95 -27.73 53.79
CA ASN A 970 35.16 -28.05 52.58
C ASN A 970 35.81 -29.13 51.68
N GLY A 971 36.88 -29.80 52.14
CA GLY A 971 37.38 -31.01 51.49
C GLY A 971 36.48 -32.19 51.84
N ILE A 972 36.13 -33.01 50.85
CA ILE A 972 35.17 -34.15 50.86
C ILE A 972 35.37 -35.19 52.00
N ASN A 973 36.45 -35.06 52.79
CA ASN A 973 36.94 -36.05 53.75
C ASN A 973 37.01 -35.52 55.20
N CYS A 974 36.12 -34.59 55.61
CA CYS A 974 35.99 -34.17 57.01
C CYS A 974 34.54 -34.30 57.54
N PHE A 975 34.32 -35.05 58.62
CA PHE A 975 33.00 -35.27 59.22
C PHE A 975 32.94 -34.71 60.65
N ILE A 976 31.76 -34.34 61.15
CA ILE A 976 31.57 -33.84 62.52
C ILE A 976 30.66 -34.81 63.29
N LEU A 977 31.04 -35.18 64.51
CA LEU A 977 30.27 -36.02 65.42
C LEU A 977 30.01 -35.27 66.74
N GLU A 978 28.74 -35.07 67.11
CA GLU A 978 28.34 -34.33 68.32
C GLU A 978 28.33 -35.21 69.58
N LYS A 979 28.96 -34.74 70.67
CA LYS A 979 28.94 -35.35 72.01
C LYS A 979 27.74 -34.81 72.82
N PRO A 980 27.05 -35.64 73.63
CA PRO A 980 27.32 -37.05 73.87
C PRO A 980 26.76 -37.93 72.74
N PHE A 981 27.60 -38.80 72.18
CA PHE A 981 27.19 -39.82 71.22
C PHE A 981 27.14 -41.20 71.87
N THR A 982 26.25 -42.05 71.39
CA THR A 982 26.08 -43.45 71.79
C THR A 982 26.94 -44.39 70.96
N GLY A 983 27.21 -45.60 71.46
CA GLY A 983 27.93 -46.62 70.69
C GLY A 983 27.28 -46.93 69.33
N ASP A 984 25.95 -46.84 69.26
CA ASP A 984 25.17 -47.03 68.04
C ASP A 984 25.37 -45.90 67.02
N GLU A 985 25.50 -44.65 67.47
CA GLU A 985 25.80 -43.51 66.58
C GLU A 985 27.21 -43.59 66.01
N VAL A 986 28.16 -44.11 66.79
CA VAL A 986 29.53 -44.39 66.32
C VAL A 986 29.52 -45.55 65.33
N ALA A 987 28.77 -46.62 65.61
CA ALA A 987 28.60 -47.75 64.69
C ALA A 987 27.91 -47.33 63.39
N HIS A 988 26.92 -46.43 63.46
CA HIS A 988 26.22 -45.90 62.31
C HIS A 988 27.11 -44.95 61.48
N LEU A 989 27.92 -44.13 62.14
CA LEU A 989 28.94 -43.31 61.47
C LEU A 989 29.98 -44.22 60.79
N ALA A 990 30.42 -45.29 61.46
CA ALA A 990 31.31 -46.28 60.87
C ALA A 990 30.66 -46.99 59.67
N GLN A 991 29.37 -47.38 59.74
CA GLN A 991 28.62 -47.91 58.59
C GLN A 991 28.53 -46.91 57.44
N LYS A 992 28.37 -45.61 57.75
CA LYS A 992 28.28 -44.52 56.78
C LYS A 992 29.63 -44.25 56.09
N ILE A 993 30.74 -44.39 56.82
CA ILE A 993 32.11 -44.20 56.31
C ILE A 993 32.61 -45.47 55.59
N PHE A 994 32.23 -46.66 56.04
CA PHE A 994 32.79 -47.94 55.57
C PHE A 994 31.84 -48.79 54.71
N HIS A 995 30.57 -48.42 54.50
CA HIS A 995 29.60 -49.16 53.67
C HIS A 995 29.44 -50.66 54.03
N VAL A 996 29.17 -50.97 55.30
CA VAL A 996 28.89 -52.35 55.76
C VAL A 996 27.38 -52.63 55.76
N PRO A 997 26.89 -53.78 55.23
CA PRO A 997 25.46 -54.10 55.15
C PRO A 997 24.79 -54.35 56.52
N ALA A 998 23.49 -53.99 56.61
CA ALA A 998 22.71 -53.85 57.85
C ALA A 998 22.46 -55.11 58.71
N HIS A 999 22.96 -56.29 58.32
CA HIS A 999 22.68 -57.56 59.02
C HIS A 999 23.69 -57.90 60.14
N LEU A 1000 24.65 -57.02 60.44
CA LEU A 1000 25.68 -57.22 61.45
C LEU A 1000 25.46 -56.42 62.76
N SER A 1001 24.32 -55.74 62.91
CA SER A 1001 24.00 -54.92 64.09
C SER A 1001 23.12 -55.65 65.12
N ALA A 1002 23.56 -56.81 65.62
CA ALA A 1002 22.91 -57.53 66.71
C ALA A 1002 23.89 -57.88 67.83
#